data_AF-A0A973TZ12-F1
#
_entry.id   AF-A0A973TZ12-F1
#
_cell.length_a   1.000
_cell.length_b   1.000
_cell.length_c   1.000
_cell.angle_alpha   90.00
_cell.angle_beta   90.00
_cell.angle_gamma   90.00
#
_symmetry.space_group_name_H-M   'P 1'
#
loop_
_entity.id
_entity.type
_entity.pdbx_description
1 polymer ?
#
loop_
_entity_poly.entity_id
_entity_poly.type
_entity_poly.pdbx_seq_one_letter_code
_entity_poly.pdbx_strand_id
1 'polypeptide(L)'
;MTGERVGRGAEKRRRVDKAKVSRTGDAIASAPGAIAISGVGTVHLAGAPSARSYYREQIVEIAATPLVGRDEELAELHAFCTAPEDDAPTYRWWRAPKWSGKTLLLANFALRPPPGVRVVAFFVTARWAGHDTRAAFVDIVGDQLAEILGEPSPTTLPRHVSDSYLNGLLTRAATTCRERGERLVLLVDGLDEDRGTPHDLPGRGTSIAAALPARPPAGMRIVVSGRPTPQLPADVPTDHPLRDPAVVRPLERSPHAEVAEHRMLLELDRLLHAGSDERDLLGLLTTARGGLTAADLAELTGRRAVDVRRLLRGVTARTFDTRTGRWRRDTLVYLLGHEDLHDVATEELGESLLDEYRQRLHAWAERYRDLRWPHDTPEYLLRGYYAMLKVDGLTSHMLTCATDPHRRDRMLDLSGGDAAALGEIAAARDAVAAADEPDLLALLRLDIHREHVEERNSAIPAELPTAWARLGQLNRAEAMSRAITCGAERAKALASLAGVALRRGDRDRATRLLRDAETAASTVSEPADQGWTLWSIVTVLIDAGRPADAEALARRVFDPKIRTYALSSVACAVHDAGEPGRAADLLRSIEQAVDRSDPSEEVLALLAIAEALAHAEQPGRASEVLDRAERMCSSDDWYLDEWVPDQVVRCAIRMGDVDRALRRVESASASMRDDMLSAAVEEARTVEDLDRFARLVDALVDDGRGVRATAAFAVRAHRAGDAKRSSDLLAVAERTAVSGGTPHLLVHVAAAAAAVGDVDRALALAPTTASSEAELLITAATALIGTDREHAAPELLHRAQRAARDPFAPVHRAFELLAVANAALDVGDPAATSLLDRADIAIAATADNLKRDQLLVSLAEAMARSGRVERADEITDSTHVSTRIRALASLSAIAADRGDRQRAEVLLDRGIAVGATDDDARRAVAEAAARLGRFDYAMATIEAVTDRSARARAFLSCARSAARSGHRTRASELLDLGLRAAGTSEFPWLHAQAPADGAVVAHAMGDPDRARALLDQAELIARSENGTGDQAITSVVLAAATTGDFARATAVARSITDPVLLPRVLVSLTADPDLRLRRKAIVRALEKAPWSQVIGPLAELHPEAISVVKRELDSLTLIDERT
;
A
#
# COMPACT_ATOMS: atom_id res chain seq x y z
N MET A 1 41.87 61.36 14.86
CA MET A 1 41.21 61.87 16.08
C MET A 1 39.76 61.40 16.06
N THR A 2 39.45 60.51 17.01
CA THR A 2 38.18 60.41 17.75
C THR A 2 36.90 61.00 17.13
N GLY A 3 35.92 60.12 16.93
CA GLY A 3 34.70 60.15 17.75
C GLY A 3 33.52 61.05 17.30
N GLU A 4 32.42 60.35 17.02
CA GLU A 4 31.03 60.66 17.37
C GLU A 4 30.09 61.47 16.45
N ARG A 5 29.13 60.69 15.93
CA ARG A 5 27.66 60.79 16.05
C ARG A 5 26.84 61.77 15.17
N VAL A 6 26.04 61.10 14.32
CA VAL A 6 24.57 61.19 14.17
C VAL A 6 23.96 62.43 13.52
N GLY A 7 23.36 62.22 12.34
CA GLY A 7 21.92 62.44 12.15
C GLY A 7 21.44 63.21 10.92
N ARG A 8 20.48 62.59 10.20
CA ARG A 8 19.50 63.12 9.21
C ARG A 8 20.02 63.26 7.76
N GLY A 9 19.50 62.62 6.70
CA GLY A 9 18.15 62.08 6.38
C GLY A 9 17.19 63.24 6.09
N ALA A 10 16.58 63.49 4.93
CA ALA A 10 16.36 62.84 3.62
C ALA A 10 16.31 64.00 2.57
N GLU A 11 16.38 63.86 1.24
CA GLU A 11 15.51 63.18 0.28
C GLU A 11 16.13 63.34 -1.12
N LYS A 12 15.97 62.35 -2.00
CA LYS A 12 15.59 62.58 -3.41
C LYS A 12 15.04 61.31 -4.04
N ARG A 13 13.80 61.41 -4.50
CA ARG A 13 12.97 60.36 -5.11
C ARG A 13 13.65 59.69 -6.30
N ARG A 14 13.59 58.35 -6.38
CA ARG A 14 13.77 57.58 -7.61
C ARG A 14 12.55 56.68 -7.81
N ARG A 15 12.04 56.68 -9.05
CA ARG A 15 10.95 55.85 -9.59
C ARG A 15 11.09 54.39 -9.16
N VAL A 16 9.97 53.82 -8.71
CA VAL A 16 9.78 52.37 -8.56
C VAL A 16 9.44 51.82 -9.94
N ASP A 17 10.42 51.19 -10.60
CA ASP A 17 10.15 50.28 -11.70
C ASP A 17 9.70 48.94 -11.13
N LYS A 18 8.61 48.39 -11.70
CA LYS A 18 8.08 47.06 -11.39
C LYS A 18 9.18 46.02 -11.57
N ALA A 19 9.70 45.48 -10.47
CA ALA A 19 10.52 44.28 -10.52
C ALA A 19 9.66 43.10 -10.99
N LYS A 20 9.89 42.65 -12.21
CA LYS A 20 9.44 41.36 -12.72
C LYS A 20 10.22 40.30 -11.95
N VAL A 21 9.56 39.58 -11.05
CA VAL A 21 10.17 38.47 -10.32
C VAL A 21 10.24 37.27 -11.27
N SER A 22 11.44 36.87 -11.64
CA SER A 22 11.73 35.63 -12.36
C SER A 22 12.94 34.98 -11.69
N ARG A 23 12.87 33.67 -11.39
CA ARG A 23 13.85 32.87 -10.65
C ARG A 23 13.87 33.12 -9.13
N THR A 24 12.76 32.85 -8.46
CA THR A 24 12.82 32.46 -7.03
C THR A 24 13.22 30.98 -7.00
N GLY A 25 14.27 30.64 -6.25
CA GLY A 25 14.80 29.28 -6.18
C GLY A 25 13.77 28.23 -5.72
N ASP A 26 14.12 26.97 -5.97
CA ASP A 26 13.31 25.80 -5.63
C ASP A 26 13.03 25.74 -4.12
N ALA A 27 11.77 25.50 -3.76
CA ALA A 27 11.35 25.25 -2.38
C ALA A 27 10.90 23.79 -2.30
N ILE A 28 11.62 22.99 -1.50
CA ILE A 28 11.38 21.56 -1.33
C ILE A 28 10.64 21.34 -0.02
N ALA A 29 9.56 20.57 -0.08
CA ALA A 29 8.78 20.12 1.07
C ALA A 29 8.57 18.61 0.95
N SER A 30 9.13 17.85 1.88
CA SER A 30 9.29 16.38 1.78
C SER A 30 8.36 15.57 2.69
N ALA A 31 7.25 16.16 3.18
CA ALA A 31 6.31 15.50 4.07
C ALA A 31 4.83 15.62 3.61
N PRO A 32 3.96 14.64 3.95
CA PRO A 32 2.53 14.71 3.63
C PRO A 32 1.87 15.92 4.33
N GLY A 33 1.33 16.85 3.54
CA GLY A 33 0.69 18.08 4.04
C GLY A 33 1.62 19.31 4.16
N ALA A 34 2.89 19.20 3.76
CA ALA A 34 3.79 20.34 3.75
C ALA A 34 3.51 21.27 2.54
N ILE A 35 3.43 22.59 2.81
CA ILE A 35 3.10 23.61 1.81
C ILE A 35 4.40 24.30 1.36
N ALA A 36 4.80 24.10 0.11
CA ALA A 36 5.84 24.90 -0.53
C ALA A 36 5.21 26.05 -1.32
N ILE A 37 5.55 27.30 -0.98
CA ILE A 37 5.04 28.49 -1.67
C ILE A 37 6.10 28.97 -2.66
N SER A 38 5.96 28.62 -3.93
CA SER A 38 6.66 29.28 -5.04
C SER A 38 5.67 30.19 -5.78
N GLY A 39 6.13 31.36 -6.24
CA GLY A 39 5.27 32.51 -6.57
C GLY A 39 4.32 32.38 -7.77
N VAL A 40 4.04 31.19 -8.33
CA VAL A 40 2.99 30.99 -9.35
C VAL A 40 2.36 29.60 -9.17
N GLY A 41 1.35 29.52 -8.32
CA GLY A 41 0.47 28.35 -8.20
C GLY A 41 0.87 27.33 -7.13
N THR A 42 -0.12 26.86 -6.38
CA THR A 42 -0.04 25.69 -5.50
C THR A 42 0.19 24.43 -6.33
N VAL A 43 1.34 23.77 -6.16
CA VAL A 43 1.62 22.43 -6.69
C VAL A 43 1.25 21.41 -5.61
N HIS A 44 0.26 20.56 -5.87
CA HIS A 44 -0.02 19.39 -5.04
C HIS A 44 0.94 18.26 -5.45
N LEU A 45 1.96 17.99 -4.63
CA LEU A 45 2.81 16.81 -4.79
C LEU A 45 2.15 15.62 -4.05
N ALA A 46 2.10 14.47 -4.74
CA ALA A 46 1.49 13.21 -4.31
C ALA A 46 0.01 13.28 -3.93
N GLY A 47 -0.86 13.21 -4.94
CA GLY A 47 -2.26 12.89 -4.70
C GLY A 47 -2.41 11.38 -4.49
N ALA A 48 -2.91 10.92 -3.34
CA ALA A 48 -3.58 9.61 -3.26
C ALA A 48 -4.65 9.49 -4.39
N PRO A 49 -5.21 8.30 -4.70
CA PRO A 49 -6.16 8.14 -5.80
C PRO A 49 -7.29 9.17 -5.65
N SER A 50 -7.55 9.93 -6.73
CA SER A 50 -8.57 10.97 -6.70
C SER A 50 -9.86 10.38 -6.17
N ALA A 51 -10.46 10.99 -5.15
CA ALA A 51 -11.67 10.48 -4.54
C ALA A 51 -12.74 10.21 -5.60
N ARG A 52 -13.47 9.11 -5.47
CA ARG A 52 -14.61 8.79 -6.33
C ARG A 52 -15.82 8.58 -5.48
N SER A 53 -16.79 9.46 -5.64
CA SER A 53 -18.06 9.34 -4.98
C SER A 53 -19.01 8.50 -5.85
N TYR A 54 -19.26 7.25 -5.42
CA TYR A 54 -20.36 6.44 -5.94
C TYR A 54 -21.73 6.92 -5.46
N TYR A 55 -21.79 8.08 -4.79
CA TYR A 55 -22.98 8.57 -4.13
C TYR A 55 -24.10 8.93 -5.11
N ARG A 56 -23.78 9.30 -6.35
CA ARG A 56 -24.80 9.56 -7.39
C ARG A 56 -25.66 8.34 -7.69
N GLU A 57 -25.10 7.13 -7.69
CA GLU A 57 -25.88 5.88 -7.87
C GLU A 57 -26.91 5.70 -6.75
N GLN A 58 -26.54 6.08 -5.53
CA GLN A 58 -27.43 6.02 -4.36
C GLN A 58 -28.59 7.03 -4.46
N ILE A 59 -28.35 8.22 -5.01
CA ILE A 59 -29.41 9.22 -5.23
C ILE A 59 -30.39 8.75 -6.31
N VAL A 60 -29.93 8.02 -7.34
CA VAL A 60 -30.80 7.41 -8.36
C VAL A 60 -31.78 6.43 -7.73
N GLU A 61 -31.35 5.66 -6.73
CA GLU A 61 -32.23 4.75 -5.98
C GLU A 61 -33.31 5.51 -5.20
N ILE A 62 -32.94 6.61 -4.50
CA ILE A 62 -33.92 7.45 -3.79
C ILE A 62 -34.95 8.03 -4.77
N ALA A 63 -34.53 8.41 -5.98
CA ALA A 63 -35.39 8.98 -7.01
C ALA A 63 -36.10 7.95 -7.90
N ALA A 64 -36.06 6.65 -7.57
CA ALA A 64 -36.70 5.60 -8.35
C ALA A 64 -38.25 5.75 -8.40
N THR A 65 -38.83 6.40 -7.39
CA THR A 65 -40.25 6.77 -7.41
C THR A 65 -40.42 8.11 -8.14
N PRO A 66 -41.36 8.25 -9.10
CA PRO A 66 -41.57 9.53 -9.77
C PRO A 66 -42.02 10.60 -8.76
N LEU A 67 -41.39 11.78 -8.83
CA LEU A 67 -41.84 12.96 -8.09
C LEU A 67 -43.14 13.47 -8.75
N VAL A 68 -44.22 13.57 -7.98
CA VAL A 68 -45.55 13.99 -8.47
C VAL A 68 -45.99 15.27 -7.75
N GLY A 69 -46.39 16.28 -8.53
CA GLY A 69 -47.05 17.49 -8.03
C GLY A 69 -46.14 18.42 -7.21
N ARG A 70 -44.86 18.54 -7.57
CA ARG A 70 -43.85 19.39 -6.89
C ARG A 70 -43.02 20.24 -7.85
N ASP A 71 -43.59 20.55 -9.01
CA ASP A 71 -42.90 21.32 -10.05
C ASP A 71 -42.62 22.76 -9.61
N GLU A 72 -43.50 23.34 -8.79
CA GLU A 72 -43.35 24.69 -8.24
C GLU A 72 -42.17 24.78 -7.26
N GLU A 73 -42.03 23.82 -6.34
CA GLU A 73 -40.92 23.80 -5.38
C GLU A 73 -39.59 23.46 -6.04
N LEU A 74 -39.60 22.61 -7.08
CA LEU A 74 -38.41 22.32 -7.88
C LEU A 74 -37.97 23.57 -8.68
N ALA A 75 -38.92 24.34 -9.22
CA ALA A 75 -38.64 25.63 -9.85
C ALA A 75 -38.11 26.67 -8.84
N GLU A 76 -38.64 26.68 -7.61
CA GLU A 76 -38.14 27.54 -6.51
C GLU A 76 -36.67 27.21 -6.17
N LEU A 77 -36.33 25.92 -6.06
CA LEU A 77 -34.95 25.46 -5.85
C LEU A 77 -34.03 25.87 -7.01
N HIS A 78 -34.49 25.73 -8.25
CA HIS A 78 -33.73 26.16 -9.43
C HIS A 78 -33.43 27.66 -9.36
N ALA A 79 -34.47 28.48 -9.13
CA ALA A 79 -34.34 29.93 -9.05
C ALA A 79 -33.37 30.37 -7.93
N PHE A 80 -33.44 29.73 -6.76
CA PHE A 80 -32.53 30.01 -5.65
C PHE A 80 -31.06 29.70 -6.02
N CYS A 81 -30.80 28.56 -6.66
CA CYS A 81 -29.46 28.15 -7.03
C CYS A 81 -28.86 28.99 -8.17
N THR A 82 -29.68 29.58 -9.05
CA THR A 82 -29.22 30.42 -10.17
C THR A 82 -29.28 31.93 -9.93
N ALA A 83 -29.81 32.39 -8.79
CA ALA A 83 -29.98 33.82 -8.51
C ALA A 83 -28.65 34.62 -8.53
N PRO A 84 -28.62 35.87 -9.02
CA PRO A 84 -27.43 36.75 -8.97
C PRO A 84 -26.87 36.92 -7.56
N GLU A 85 -25.60 37.33 -7.44
CA GLU A 85 -24.90 37.42 -6.14
C GLU A 85 -25.31 38.65 -5.30
N ASP A 86 -25.98 39.64 -5.89
CA ASP A 86 -26.38 40.89 -5.22
C ASP A 86 -27.39 40.62 -4.07
N ASP A 87 -26.91 40.68 -2.81
CA ASP A 87 -27.65 40.52 -1.54
C ASP A 87 -28.59 39.30 -1.40
N ALA A 88 -28.49 38.31 -2.30
CA ALA A 88 -29.34 37.12 -2.26
C ALA A 88 -28.92 36.14 -1.14
N PRO A 89 -29.89 35.52 -0.42
CA PRO A 89 -29.61 34.60 0.67
C PRO A 89 -28.75 33.41 0.21
N THR A 90 -27.75 33.05 1.01
CA THR A 90 -26.83 31.93 0.73
C THR A 90 -27.35 30.59 1.23
N TYR A 91 -28.32 30.60 2.15
CA TYR A 91 -28.93 29.43 2.76
C TYR A 91 -30.42 29.32 2.45
N ARG A 92 -30.89 28.08 2.31
CA ARG A 92 -32.31 27.73 2.29
C ARG A 92 -32.54 26.47 3.12
N TRP A 93 -33.46 26.53 4.09
CA TRP A 93 -33.79 25.40 4.96
C TRP A 93 -35.23 24.94 4.74
N TRP A 94 -35.40 23.83 4.03
CA TRP A 94 -36.69 23.21 3.78
C TRP A 94 -37.17 22.43 5.02
N ARG A 95 -38.20 22.94 5.69
CA ARG A 95 -38.75 22.31 6.89
C ARG A 95 -40.11 21.71 6.61
N ALA A 96 -40.27 20.44 6.97
CA ALA A 96 -41.54 19.75 6.81
C ALA A 96 -41.67 18.62 7.83
N PRO A 97 -42.89 18.27 8.27
CA PRO A 97 -43.12 17.06 9.05
C PRO A 97 -42.70 15.80 8.25
N LYS A 98 -42.65 14.64 8.93
CA LYS A 98 -42.46 13.34 8.26
C LYS A 98 -43.47 13.20 7.11
N TRP A 99 -43.08 12.46 6.06
CA TRP A 99 -43.96 12.12 4.92
C TRP A 99 -44.46 13.31 4.10
N SER A 100 -43.61 14.30 3.89
CA SER A 100 -43.92 15.45 3.03
C SER A 100 -43.34 15.35 1.61
N GLY A 101 -42.45 14.38 1.36
CA GLY A 101 -41.76 14.20 0.08
C GLY A 101 -40.47 15.01 -0.09
N LYS A 102 -39.90 15.57 0.99
CA LYS A 102 -38.64 16.34 0.99
C LYS A 102 -37.47 15.60 0.31
N THR A 103 -37.17 14.40 0.79
CA THR A 103 -36.05 13.59 0.29
C THR A 103 -36.20 13.31 -1.19
N LEU A 104 -37.41 13.01 -1.65
CA LEU A 104 -37.69 12.76 -3.07
C LEU A 104 -37.55 14.02 -3.93
N LEU A 105 -38.01 15.17 -3.44
CA LEU A 105 -37.83 16.48 -4.09
C LEU A 105 -36.34 16.81 -4.25
N LEU A 106 -35.57 16.68 -3.17
CA LEU A 106 -34.15 17.00 -3.15
C LEU A 106 -33.29 16.01 -3.94
N ALA A 107 -33.62 14.71 -3.92
CA ALA A 107 -32.96 13.71 -4.76
C ALA A 107 -33.21 13.97 -6.25
N ASN A 108 -34.44 14.33 -6.63
CA ASN A 108 -34.76 14.69 -8.01
C ASN A 108 -33.99 15.95 -8.47
N PHE A 109 -33.88 16.96 -7.60
CA PHE A 109 -33.07 18.15 -7.86
C PHE A 109 -31.57 17.82 -8.00
N ALA A 110 -31.01 16.99 -7.11
CA ALA A 110 -29.60 16.62 -7.15
C ALA A 110 -29.22 15.84 -8.43
N LEU A 111 -30.13 15.00 -8.96
CA LEU A 111 -29.90 14.28 -10.21
C LEU A 111 -30.06 15.14 -11.45
N ARG A 112 -30.95 16.14 -11.39
CA ARG A 112 -31.34 17.02 -12.51
C ARG A 112 -31.20 18.50 -12.14
N PRO A 113 -29.99 18.98 -11.77
CA PRO A 113 -29.79 20.39 -11.46
C PRO A 113 -29.90 21.26 -12.71
N PRO A 114 -30.23 22.56 -12.59
CA PRO A 114 -30.27 23.48 -13.72
C PRO A 114 -28.86 23.68 -14.32
N PRO A 115 -28.76 24.09 -15.60
CA PRO A 115 -27.46 24.36 -16.24
C PRO A 115 -26.63 25.37 -15.45
N GLY A 116 -25.32 25.12 -15.34
CA GLY A 116 -24.41 25.98 -14.59
C GLY A 116 -24.44 25.76 -13.07
N VAL A 117 -25.13 24.72 -12.57
CA VAL A 117 -25.11 24.34 -11.14
C VAL A 117 -24.47 22.98 -10.95
N ARG A 118 -23.51 22.90 -10.01
CA ARG A 118 -22.86 21.66 -9.58
C ARG A 118 -23.30 21.32 -8.16
N VAL A 119 -23.98 20.19 -7.99
CA VAL A 119 -24.51 19.76 -6.69
C VAL A 119 -23.58 18.74 -6.04
N VAL A 120 -23.26 18.96 -4.77
CA VAL A 120 -22.70 17.97 -3.85
C VAL A 120 -23.79 17.67 -2.82
N ALA A 121 -24.15 16.39 -2.68
CA ALA A 121 -25.31 16.01 -1.88
C ALA A 121 -24.93 15.07 -0.74
N PHE A 122 -25.62 15.20 0.39
CA PHE A 122 -25.57 14.27 1.50
C PHE A 122 -26.98 14.07 2.06
N PHE A 123 -27.49 12.86 1.97
CA PHE A 123 -28.72 12.41 2.61
C PHE A 123 -28.31 11.77 3.93
N VAL A 124 -28.60 12.46 5.02
CA VAL A 124 -28.49 11.92 6.38
C VAL A 124 -29.57 10.83 6.46
N THR A 125 -29.19 9.58 6.69
CA THR A 125 -30.13 8.46 6.74
C THR A 125 -29.55 7.25 7.49
N ALA A 126 -30.33 6.65 8.38
CA ALA A 126 -30.03 5.37 9.02
C ALA A 126 -30.33 4.15 8.14
N ARG A 127 -30.96 4.31 6.96
CA ARG A 127 -31.14 3.20 5.99
C ARG A 127 -29.82 2.63 5.51
N TRP A 128 -28.79 3.47 5.50
CA TRP A 128 -27.43 3.09 5.15
C TRP A 128 -26.59 3.15 6.42
N ALA A 129 -26.23 1.98 6.93
CA ALA A 129 -25.47 1.86 8.17
C ALA A 129 -24.24 2.81 8.16
N GLY A 130 -24.24 3.80 9.06
CA GLY A 130 -23.17 4.78 9.23
C GLY A 130 -23.34 6.10 8.47
N HIS A 131 -24.43 6.34 7.71
CA HIS A 131 -24.68 7.59 6.97
C HIS A 131 -25.45 8.66 7.77
N ASP A 132 -25.56 8.51 9.08
CA ASP A 132 -26.30 9.36 10.01
C ASP A 132 -25.38 10.11 11.01
N THR A 133 -24.08 10.22 10.68
CA THR A 133 -23.06 10.81 11.56
C THR A 133 -22.24 11.90 10.88
N ARG A 134 -21.70 12.83 11.68
CA ARG A 134 -20.76 13.86 11.21
C ARG A 134 -19.51 13.31 10.53
N ALA A 135 -18.97 12.18 11.00
CA ALA A 135 -17.81 11.56 10.36
C ALA A 135 -18.13 11.15 8.91
N ALA A 136 -19.26 10.46 8.71
CA ALA A 136 -19.71 10.08 7.38
C ALA A 136 -20.05 11.27 6.50
N PHE A 137 -20.60 12.36 7.07
CA PHE A 137 -20.80 13.61 6.34
C PHE A 137 -19.47 14.16 5.80
N VAL A 138 -18.45 14.26 6.66
CA VAL A 138 -17.13 14.75 6.23
C VAL A 138 -16.51 13.84 5.17
N ASP A 139 -16.58 12.52 5.36
CA ASP A 139 -15.98 11.56 4.43
C ASP A 139 -16.68 11.59 3.07
N ILE A 140 -18.02 11.50 3.03
CA ILE A 140 -18.80 11.40 1.79
C ILE A 140 -18.85 12.74 1.03
N VAL A 141 -18.96 13.86 1.75
CA VAL A 141 -18.90 15.20 1.12
C VAL A 141 -17.46 15.52 0.71
N GLY A 142 -16.48 15.16 1.55
CA GLY A 142 -15.06 15.28 1.24
C GLY A 142 -14.71 14.53 -0.05
N ASP A 143 -15.20 13.30 -0.22
CA ASP A 143 -15.01 12.50 -1.43
C ASP A 143 -15.59 13.17 -2.68
N GLN A 144 -16.80 13.72 -2.59
CA GLN A 144 -17.42 14.44 -3.71
C GLN A 144 -16.66 15.72 -4.07
N LEU A 145 -16.17 16.46 -3.07
CA LEU A 145 -15.41 17.69 -3.30
C LEU A 145 -14.01 17.40 -3.87
N ALA A 146 -13.35 16.38 -3.34
CA ALA A 146 -12.07 15.90 -3.84
C ALA A 146 -12.21 15.35 -5.27
N GLU A 147 -13.32 14.71 -5.62
CA GLU A 147 -13.64 14.34 -7.00
C GLU A 147 -13.76 15.57 -7.93
N ILE A 148 -14.48 16.63 -7.52
CA ILE A 148 -14.60 17.88 -8.29
C ILE A 148 -13.23 18.54 -8.53
N LEU A 149 -12.36 18.46 -7.53
CA LEU A 149 -11.01 19.02 -7.55
C LEU A 149 -9.98 18.12 -8.24
N GLY A 150 -10.27 16.83 -8.45
CA GLY A 150 -9.32 15.85 -8.96
C GLY A 150 -8.26 15.45 -7.94
N GLU A 151 -8.59 15.52 -6.65
CA GLU A 151 -7.69 15.29 -5.51
C GLU A 151 -7.99 13.97 -4.79
N PRO A 152 -7.00 13.39 -4.08
CA PRO A 152 -7.21 12.26 -3.18
C PRO A 152 -8.30 12.43 -2.15
N SER A 153 -8.99 11.33 -1.85
CA SER A 153 -9.67 11.18 -0.56
C SER A 153 -8.63 10.89 0.53
N PRO A 154 -8.65 11.58 1.68
CA PRO A 154 -7.79 11.24 2.80
C PRO A 154 -8.31 9.96 3.47
N THR A 155 -7.49 8.90 3.47
CA THR A 155 -7.90 7.58 3.98
C THR A 155 -8.11 7.50 5.49
N THR A 156 -7.78 8.53 6.26
CA THR A 156 -8.24 8.75 7.65
C THR A 156 -7.73 10.10 8.16
N LEU A 157 -8.62 10.98 8.63
CA LEU A 157 -8.24 12.19 9.36
C LEU A 157 -8.66 12.05 10.83
N PRO A 158 -7.81 12.44 11.80
CA PRO A 158 -8.24 12.57 13.19
C PRO A 158 -9.44 13.54 13.28
N ARG A 159 -10.46 13.20 14.09
CA ARG A 159 -11.73 13.96 14.21
C ARG A 159 -11.57 15.49 14.41
N HIS A 160 -10.43 15.96 14.93
CA HIS A 160 -10.16 17.38 15.20
C HIS A 160 -9.55 18.15 14.02
N VAL A 161 -9.07 17.48 12.97
CA VAL A 161 -8.48 18.08 11.75
C VAL A 161 -9.51 18.14 10.59
N SER A 162 -10.56 17.33 10.69
CA SER A 162 -11.60 17.12 9.68
C SER A 162 -12.35 18.40 9.24
N ASP A 163 -12.61 19.36 10.14
CA ASP A 163 -13.44 20.53 9.83
C ASP A 163 -12.72 21.64 9.06
N SER A 164 -11.45 21.90 9.40
CA SER A 164 -10.64 22.87 8.65
C SER A 164 -10.34 22.32 7.25
N TYR A 165 -10.18 21.00 7.15
CA TYR A 165 -10.01 20.28 5.90
C TYR A 165 -11.25 20.38 5.01
N LEU A 166 -12.45 20.05 5.52
CA LEU A 166 -13.70 20.17 4.75
C LEU A 166 -13.96 21.61 4.30
N ASN A 167 -13.78 22.60 5.17
CA ASN A 167 -13.93 24.02 4.81
C ASN A 167 -12.92 24.47 3.74
N GLY A 168 -11.69 23.94 3.81
CA GLY A 168 -10.66 24.13 2.79
C GLY A 168 -11.09 23.57 1.42
N LEU A 169 -11.58 22.32 1.40
CA LEU A 169 -12.10 21.68 0.19
C LEU A 169 -13.30 22.44 -0.40
N LEU A 170 -14.28 22.82 0.43
CA LEU A 170 -15.45 23.60 0.01
C LEU A 170 -15.05 24.92 -0.66
N THR A 171 -14.08 25.65 -0.07
CA THR A 171 -13.60 26.92 -0.60
C THR A 171 -12.94 26.76 -1.97
N ARG A 172 -12.11 25.73 -2.11
CA ARG A 172 -11.37 25.45 -3.34
C ARG A 172 -12.32 24.95 -4.43
N ALA A 173 -13.18 23.98 -4.11
CA ALA A 173 -14.17 23.45 -5.05
C ALA A 173 -15.13 24.54 -5.54
N ALA A 174 -15.63 25.39 -4.64
CA ALA A 174 -16.51 26.51 -5.01
C ALA A 174 -15.80 27.51 -5.95
N THR A 175 -14.52 27.81 -5.68
CA THR A 175 -13.70 28.69 -6.53
C THR A 175 -13.49 28.07 -7.91
N THR A 176 -13.12 26.79 -7.97
CA THR A 176 -12.93 26.05 -9.23
C THR A 176 -14.22 25.94 -10.04
N CYS A 177 -15.37 25.68 -9.41
CA CYS A 177 -16.67 25.72 -10.07
C CYS A 177 -16.93 27.09 -10.70
N ARG A 178 -16.70 28.17 -9.94
CA ARG A 178 -16.91 29.54 -10.43
C ARG A 178 -16.01 29.89 -11.61
N GLU A 179 -14.75 29.46 -11.59
CA GLU A 179 -13.82 29.62 -12.71
C GLU A 179 -14.28 28.88 -13.97
N ARG A 180 -15.01 27.77 -13.82
CA ARG A 180 -15.64 27.01 -14.91
C ARG A 180 -17.00 27.58 -15.34
N GLY A 181 -17.46 28.69 -14.75
CA GLY A 181 -18.79 29.27 -14.99
C GLY A 181 -19.93 28.47 -14.34
N GLU A 182 -19.62 27.60 -13.39
CA GLU A 182 -20.59 26.83 -12.60
C GLU A 182 -20.71 27.38 -11.17
N ARG A 183 -21.84 27.16 -10.49
CA ARG A 183 -22.00 27.44 -9.06
C ARG A 183 -22.09 26.15 -8.26
N LEU A 184 -21.28 26.05 -7.20
CA LEU A 184 -21.35 24.94 -6.26
C LEU A 184 -22.55 25.08 -5.33
N VAL A 185 -23.30 23.99 -5.16
CA VAL A 185 -24.42 23.87 -4.22
C VAL A 185 -24.18 22.67 -3.32
N LEU A 186 -24.14 22.88 -2.00
CA LEU A 186 -24.16 21.79 -1.03
C LEU A 186 -25.59 21.54 -0.58
N LEU A 187 -26.06 20.31 -0.80
CA LEU A 187 -27.38 19.84 -0.43
C LEU A 187 -27.25 18.85 0.72
N VAL A 188 -27.90 19.13 1.85
CA VAL A 188 -27.96 18.21 3.00
C VAL A 188 -29.41 17.92 3.35
N ASP A 189 -29.88 16.72 3.03
CA ASP A 189 -31.23 16.26 3.38
C ASP A 189 -31.20 15.56 4.75
N GLY A 190 -32.17 15.85 5.62
CA GLY A 190 -32.34 15.12 6.89
C GLY A 190 -31.48 15.59 8.05
N LEU A 191 -31.18 16.88 8.21
CA LEU A 191 -30.36 17.37 9.34
C LEU A 191 -30.88 16.98 10.73
N ASP A 192 -32.18 16.69 10.86
CA ASP A 192 -32.80 16.22 12.10
C ASP A 192 -32.56 14.73 12.41
N GLU A 193 -31.97 13.98 11.50
CA GLU A 193 -31.62 12.55 11.63
C GLU A 193 -30.14 12.37 12.05
N ASP A 194 -29.42 13.47 12.30
CA ASP A 194 -28.05 13.45 12.81
C ASP A 194 -27.99 12.85 14.22
N ARG A 195 -27.30 11.71 14.36
CA ARG A 195 -27.11 10.99 15.63
C ARG A 195 -25.86 11.42 16.40
N GLY A 196 -25.23 12.56 16.07
CA GLY A 196 -24.10 13.11 16.82
C GLY A 196 -24.31 13.02 18.34
N THR A 197 -23.47 12.24 19.02
CA THR A 197 -23.63 11.83 20.43
C THR A 197 -23.97 13.03 21.33
N PRO A 198 -25.12 13.05 22.02
CA PRO A 198 -25.52 14.19 22.84
C PRO A 198 -24.77 14.33 24.18
N HIS A 199 -23.90 13.39 24.58
CA HIS A 199 -23.60 13.21 26.00
C HIS A 199 -22.20 13.50 26.53
N ASP A 200 -21.17 13.76 25.73
CA ASP A 200 -19.84 14.04 26.27
C ASP A 200 -19.27 15.40 25.81
N LEU A 201 -19.31 16.35 26.76
CA LEU A 201 -18.60 17.65 26.84
C LEU A 201 -19.24 18.87 26.14
N PRO A 202 -19.63 19.93 26.88
CA PRO A 202 -20.06 21.20 26.30
C PRO A 202 -18.89 21.94 25.66
N GLY A 203 -19.02 22.37 24.40
CA GLY A 203 -18.09 23.30 23.75
C GLY A 203 -17.24 22.75 22.60
N ARG A 204 -17.50 21.54 22.10
CA ARG A 204 -16.87 21.01 20.88
C ARG A 204 -17.96 20.49 19.94
N GLY A 205 -18.09 21.12 18.77
CA GLY A 205 -19.17 20.80 17.81
C GLY A 205 -19.09 19.36 17.32
N THR A 206 -20.19 18.62 17.45
CA THR A 206 -20.33 17.22 17.06
C THR A 206 -21.44 17.01 16.03
N SER A 207 -22.31 17.99 15.80
CA SER A 207 -23.38 17.91 14.82
C SER A 207 -22.92 18.22 13.38
N ILE A 208 -23.60 17.65 12.38
CA ILE A 208 -23.46 18.00 10.97
C ILE A 208 -23.83 19.47 10.75
N ALA A 209 -24.86 19.96 11.44
CA ALA A 209 -25.30 21.36 11.37
C ALA A 209 -24.18 22.34 11.76
N ALA A 210 -23.38 22.00 12.78
CA ALA A 210 -22.24 22.81 13.20
C ALA A 210 -21.02 22.73 12.26
N ALA A 211 -20.96 21.74 11.36
CA ALA A 211 -19.90 21.59 10.36
C ALA A 211 -20.14 22.43 9.09
N LEU A 212 -21.36 22.96 8.90
CA LEU A 212 -21.71 23.77 7.74
C LEU A 212 -21.09 25.19 7.83
N PRO A 213 -20.63 25.77 6.70
CA PRO A 213 -19.94 27.06 6.73
C PRO A 213 -20.92 28.21 6.95
N ALA A 214 -20.74 28.98 8.02
CA ALA A 214 -21.55 30.18 8.29
C ALA A 214 -21.50 31.23 7.16
N ARG A 215 -20.39 31.28 6.41
CA ARG A 215 -20.19 32.17 5.25
C ARG A 215 -19.76 31.34 4.05
N PRO A 216 -20.69 30.90 3.19
CA PRO A 216 -20.36 30.07 2.03
C PRO A 216 -19.41 30.82 1.08
N PRO A 217 -18.27 30.20 0.69
CA PRO A 217 -17.27 30.85 -0.15
C PRO A 217 -17.73 30.95 -1.61
N ALA A 218 -17.15 31.90 -2.34
CA ALA A 218 -17.24 31.97 -3.79
C ALA A 218 -18.66 31.91 -4.42
N GLY A 219 -19.65 32.51 -3.78
CA GLY A 219 -21.03 32.55 -4.29
C GLY A 219 -21.79 31.23 -4.17
N MET A 220 -21.24 30.26 -3.42
CA MET A 220 -21.85 28.97 -3.13
C MET A 220 -23.21 29.12 -2.43
N ARG A 221 -24.14 28.19 -2.71
CA ARG A 221 -25.43 28.08 -1.98
C ARG A 221 -25.49 26.80 -1.17
N ILE A 222 -26.24 26.85 -0.07
CA ILE A 222 -26.47 25.70 0.80
C ILE A 222 -27.97 25.46 0.96
N VAL A 223 -28.40 24.26 0.60
CA VAL A 223 -29.77 23.80 0.74
C VAL A 223 -29.77 22.72 1.81
N VAL A 224 -30.50 22.95 2.90
CA VAL A 224 -30.67 21.94 3.93
C VAL A 224 -32.14 21.57 4.09
N SER A 225 -32.40 20.36 4.55
CA SER A 225 -33.74 19.88 4.85
C SER A 225 -33.80 19.40 6.30
N GLY A 226 -34.97 19.55 6.92
CA GLY A 226 -35.23 18.81 8.15
C GLY A 226 -36.64 18.93 8.72
N ARG A 227 -36.84 18.47 9.95
CA ARG A 227 -38.12 18.55 10.67
C ARG A 227 -38.30 19.88 11.43
N PRO A 228 -39.55 20.26 11.74
CA PRO A 228 -39.84 21.29 12.73
C PRO A 228 -39.32 20.96 14.15
N THR A 229 -39.13 19.68 14.43
CA THR A 229 -38.66 19.16 15.72
C THR A 229 -37.80 17.92 15.46
N PRO A 230 -36.62 17.75 16.09
CA PRO A 230 -35.99 18.59 17.15
C PRO A 230 -35.51 19.97 16.67
N GLN A 231 -35.20 20.86 17.63
CA GLN A 231 -34.61 22.17 17.35
C GLN A 231 -33.13 22.00 16.95
N LEU A 232 -32.55 23.01 16.28
CA LEU A 232 -31.12 23.05 15.97
C LEU A 232 -30.26 22.69 17.20
N PRO A 233 -29.27 21.80 17.05
CA PRO A 233 -28.34 21.46 18.12
C PRO A 233 -27.71 22.70 18.80
N ALA A 234 -27.42 22.56 20.10
CA ALA A 234 -26.88 23.65 20.92
C ALA A 234 -25.46 24.08 20.50
N ASP A 235 -24.73 23.22 19.80
CA ASP A 235 -23.37 23.46 19.33
C ASP A 235 -23.29 24.31 18.05
N VAL A 236 -24.42 24.63 17.42
CA VAL A 236 -24.47 25.56 16.27
C VAL A 236 -24.28 27.00 16.77
N PRO A 237 -23.27 27.76 16.28
CA PRO A 237 -23.01 29.14 16.70
C PRO A 237 -24.23 30.06 16.61
N THR A 238 -24.27 31.10 17.45
CA THR A 238 -25.41 32.03 17.53
C THR A 238 -25.56 32.92 16.30
N ASP A 239 -24.47 33.18 15.58
CA ASP A 239 -24.40 33.97 14.36
C ASP A 239 -24.56 33.13 13.08
N HIS A 240 -24.83 31.83 13.19
CA HIS A 240 -24.98 30.94 12.04
C HIS A 240 -26.29 31.20 11.27
N PRO A 241 -26.29 31.28 9.92
CA PRO A 241 -27.49 31.54 9.11
C PRO A 241 -28.67 30.59 9.35
N LEU A 242 -28.41 29.36 9.80
CA LEU A 242 -29.46 28.40 10.15
C LEU A 242 -30.35 28.85 11.31
N ARG A 243 -29.88 29.78 12.16
CA ARG A 243 -30.68 30.38 13.23
C ARG A 243 -31.57 31.53 12.75
N ASP A 244 -31.37 32.02 11.53
CA ASP A 244 -32.20 33.06 10.92
C ASP A 244 -33.54 32.47 10.44
N PRO A 245 -34.70 32.90 10.96
CA PRO A 245 -35.99 32.44 10.47
C PRO A 245 -36.21 32.70 8.97
N ALA A 246 -35.54 33.69 8.37
CA ALA A 246 -35.72 34.06 6.96
C ALA A 246 -35.19 32.99 5.98
N VAL A 247 -34.30 32.09 6.41
CA VAL A 247 -33.82 30.99 5.55
C VAL A 247 -34.82 29.82 5.51
N VAL A 248 -35.76 29.75 6.44
CA VAL A 248 -36.70 28.63 6.58
C VAL A 248 -37.80 28.71 5.51
N ARG A 249 -37.89 27.67 4.68
CA ARG A 249 -39.00 27.43 3.77
C ARG A 249 -39.85 26.27 4.27
N PRO A 250 -41.05 26.51 4.82
CA PRO A 250 -41.94 25.42 5.19
C PRO A 250 -42.48 24.75 3.92
N LEU A 251 -42.46 23.41 3.89
CA LEU A 251 -43.06 22.60 2.84
C LEU A 251 -44.36 21.98 3.38
N GLU A 252 -45.47 22.18 2.68
CA GLU A 252 -46.73 21.50 2.99
C GLU A 252 -46.61 20.00 2.75
N ARG A 253 -47.44 19.18 3.41
CA ARG A 253 -47.43 17.74 3.16
C ARG A 253 -47.94 17.46 1.76
N SER A 254 -47.28 16.51 1.07
CA SER A 254 -47.78 16.04 -0.22
C SER A 254 -48.97 15.11 0.03
N PRO A 255 -50.14 15.32 -0.59
CA PRO A 255 -51.27 14.39 -0.51
C PRO A 255 -50.89 12.97 -0.92
N HIS A 256 -49.92 12.82 -1.82
CA HIS A 256 -49.42 11.52 -2.25
C HIS A 256 -48.57 10.83 -1.17
N ALA A 257 -47.78 11.61 -0.43
CA ALA A 257 -46.94 11.10 0.65
C ALA A 257 -47.75 10.74 1.91
N GLU A 258 -48.84 11.45 2.22
CA GLU A 258 -49.77 11.08 3.31
C GLU A 258 -50.49 9.76 3.04
N VAL A 259 -50.93 9.53 1.78
CA VAL A 259 -51.55 8.27 1.38
C VAL A 259 -50.53 7.11 1.42
N ALA A 260 -49.26 7.39 1.11
CA ALA A 260 -48.19 6.41 1.22
C ALA A 260 -47.89 6.05 2.69
N GLU A 261 -47.75 7.05 3.57
CA GLU A 261 -47.55 6.88 5.02
C GLU A 261 -48.67 6.04 5.64
N HIS A 262 -49.93 6.43 5.45
CA HIS A 262 -51.07 5.77 6.07
C HIS A 262 -51.17 4.30 5.65
N ARG A 263 -50.95 4.00 4.36
CA ARG A 263 -50.97 2.62 3.85
C ARG A 263 -49.81 1.79 4.36
N MET A 264 -48.64 2.40 4.48
CA MET A 264 -47.43 1.75 4.94
C MET A 264 -47.51 1.41 6.44
N LEU A 265 -47.97 2.34 7.28
CA LEU A 265 -48.18 2.09 8.72
C LEU A 265 -49.24 1.01 8.96
N LEU A 266 -50.33 1.01 8.19
CA LEU A 266 -51.33 -0.08 8.24
C LEU A 266 -50.76 -1.44 7.83
N GLU A 267 -49.79 -1.46 6.92
CA GLU A 267 -49.14 -2.69 6.49
C GLU A 267 -48.11 -3.18 7.52
N LEU A 268 -47.35 -2.26 8.14
CA LEU A 268 -46.46 -2.58 9.25
C LEU A 268 -47.24 -3.12 10.46
N ASP A 269 -48.34 -2.46 10.83
CA ASP A 269 -49.23 -2.92 11.90
C ASP A 269 -49.77 -4.33 11.62
N ARG A 270 -50.13 -4.62 10.36
CA ARG A 270 -50.50 -5.98 9.95
C ARG A 270 -49.36 -6.98 10.11
N LEU A 271 -48.12 -6.63 9.77
CA LEU A 271 -46.97 -7.54 9.91
C LEU A 271 -46.61 -7.78 11.39
N LEU A 272 -46.71 -6.76 12.23
CA LEU A 272 -46.51 -6.86 13.67
C LEU A 272 -47.56 -7.78 14.32
N HIS A 273 -48.82 -7.67 13.87
CA HIS A 273 -49.95 -8.44 14.41
C HIS A 273 -50.31 -9.70 13.59
N ALA A 274 -49.55 -10.02 12.54
CA ALA A 274 -49.70 -11.23 11.74
C ALA A 274 -49.26 -12.48 12.51
N GLY A 275 -49.22 -13.63 11.82
CA GLY A 275 -48.67 -14.86 12.39
C GLY A 275 -47.20 -14.69 12.80
N SER A 276 -46.66 -15.69 13.50
CA SER A 276 -45.24 -15.73 13.89
C SER A 276 -44.28 -15.50 12.73
N ASP A 277 -44.72 -15.77 11.50
CA ASP A 277 -43.87 -15.93 10.33
C ASP A 277 -43.53 -14.59 9.72
N GLU A 278 -44.53 -13.73 9.53
CA GLU A 278 -44.36 -12.37 9.04
C GLU A 278 -43.64 -11.49 10.07
N ARG A 279 -43.93 -11.69 11.37
CA ARG A 279 -43.24 -11.00 12.45
C ARG A 279 -41.76 -11.38 12.52
N ASP A 280 -41.43 -12.66 12.33
CA ASP A 280 -40.05 -13.13 12.26
C ASP A 280 -39.28 -12.54 11.08
N LEU A 281 -39.91 -12.43 9.89
CA LEU A 281 -39.27 -11.80 8.74
C LEU A 281 -39.01 -10.31 8.99
N LEU A 282 -40.00 -9.59 9.53
CA LEU A 282 -39.88 -8.18 9.91
C LEU A 282 -38.79 -7.99 10.96
N GLY A 283 -38.80 -8.78 12.02
CA GLY A 283 -37.83 -8.71 13.11
C GLY A 283 -36.40 -8.99 12.65
N LEU A 284 -36.18 -10.07 11.88
CA LEU A 284 -34.86 -10.38 11.33
C LEU A 284 -34.33 -9.29 10.38
N LEU A 285 -35.18 -8.73 9.50
CA LEU A 285 -34.78 -7.64 8.61
C LEU A 285 -34.53 -6.33 9.35
N THR A 286 -35.28 -6.07 10.43
CA THR A 286 -35.09 -4.90 11.30
C THR A 286 -33.76 -5.00 12.05
N THR A 287 -33.49 -6.14 12.70
CA THR A 287 -32.24 -6.36 13.46
C THR A 287 -31.02 -6.44 12.55
N ALA A 288 -31.14 -7.08 11.38
CA ALA A 288 -29.99 -7.28 10.48
C ALA A 288 -29.44 -5.97 9.91
N ARG A 289 -30.25 -4.89 9.85
CA ARG A 289 -29.85 -3.56 9.33
C ARG A 289 -29.13 -3.62 7.97
N GLY A 290 -29.41 -4.67 7.20
CA GLY A 290 -28.71 -5.07 6.00
C GLY A 290 -29.50 -6.12 5.22
N GLY A 291 -29.19 -6.27 3.94
CA GLY A 291 -29.96 -7.14 3.06
C GLY A 291 -29.77 -8.63 3.36
N LEU A 292 -30.86 -9.36 3.57
CA LEU A 292 -30.87 -10.83 3.71
C LEU A 292 -31.52 -11.47 2.47
N THR A 293 -30.98 -12.58 1.99
CA THR A 293 -31.61 -13.32 0.89
C THR A 293 -32.82 -14.11 1.37
N ALA A 294 -33.69 -14.53 0.45
CA ALA A 294 -34.77 -15.43 0.80
C ALA A 294 -34.28 -16.83 1.27
N ALA A 295 -33.06 -17.23 0.92
CA ALA A 295 -32.45 -18.44 1.44
C ALA A 295 -31.97 -18.23 2.89
N ASP A 296 -31.37 -17.08 3.18
CA ASP A 296 -30.90 -16.70 4.52
C ASP A 296 -32.09 -16.68 5.51
N LEU A 297 -33.16 -15.98 5.14
CA LEU A 297 -34.38 -15.90 5.93
C LEU A 297 -35.04 -17.28 6.12
N ALA A 298 -34.97 -18.16 5.12
CA ALA A 298 -35.49 -19.51 5.22
C ALA A 298 -34.69 -20.34 6.23
N GLU A 299 -33.37 -20.23 6.24
CA GLU A 299 -32.52 -20.92 7.21
C GLU A 299 -32.73 -20.37 8.63
N LEU A 300 -32.78 -19.04 8.78
CA LEU A 300 -32.97 -18.37 10.06
C LEU A 300 -34.34 -18.69 10.68
N THR A 301 -35.38 -18.88 9.86
CA THR A 301 -36.75 -19.21 10.31
C THR A 301 -37.07 -20.70 10.31
N GLY A 302 -36.18 -21.56 9.80
CA GLY A 302 -36.43 -23.00 9.63
C GLY A 302 -37.50 -23.33 8.56
N ARG A 303 -37.70 -22.44 7.58
CA ARG A 303 -38.74 -22.54 6.55
C ARG A 303 -38.17 -22.93 5.19
N ARG A 304 -39.04 -23.21 4.23
CA ARG A 304 -38.62 -23.38 2.83
C ARG A 304 -38.50 -22.02 2.16
N ALA A 305 -37.44 -21.81 1.37
CA ALA A 305 -37.20 -20.56 0.64
C ALA A 305 -38.35 -20.17 -0.32
N VAL A 306 -39.14 -21.13 -0.80
CA VAL A 306 -40.33 -20.86 -1.63
C VAL A 306 -41.45 -20.20 -0.81
N ASP A 307 -41.64 -20.63 0.44
CA ASP A 307 -42.67 -20.10 1.32
C ASP A 307 -42.29 -18.69 1.79
N VAL A 308 -41.01 -18.47 2.13
CA VAL A 308 -40.46 -17.13 2.43
C VAL A 308 -40.61 -16.19 1.24
N ARG A 309 -40.27 -16.63 0.01
CA ARG A 309 -40.48 -15.82 -1.21
C ARG A 309 -41.94 -15.46 -1.45
N ARG A 310 -42.88 -16.35 -1.10
CA ARG A 310 -44.32 -16.08 -1.23
C ARG A 310 -44.77 -15.02 -0.22
N LEU A 311 -44.31 -15.11 1.02
CA LEU A 311 -44.57 -14.09 2.06
C LEU A 311 -44.02 -12.73 1.64
N LEU A 312 -42.75 -12.67 1.23
CA LEU A 312 -42.09 -11.42 0.79
C LEU A 312 -42.74 -10.81 -0.46
N ARG A 313 -43.25 -11.62 -1.40
CA ARG A 313 -44.01 -11.12 -2.58
C ARG A 313 -45.45 -10.73 -2.27
N GLY A 314 -46.03 -11.30 -1.23
CA GLY A 314 -47.40 -10.99 -0.79
C GLY A 314 -47.49 -9.62 -0.11
N VAL A 315 -46.39 -9.17 0.49
CA VAL A 315 -46.20 -7.83 1.04
C VAL A 315 -45.83 -6.87 -0.09
N THR A 316 -46.32 -5.62 -0.07
CA THR A 316 -46.03 -4.67 -1.13
C THR A 316 -44.54 -4.31 -1.18
N ALA A 317 -44.01 -3.98 -2.37
CA ALA A 317 -42.62 -3.56 -2.61
C ALA A 317 -42.20 -2.25 -1.89
N ARG A 318 -43.03 -1.76 -0.95
CA ARG A 318 -42.83 -0.52 -0.19
C ARG A 318 -42.41 -0.81 1.26
N THR A 319 -42.76 -1.99 1.79
CA THR A 319 -42.32 -2.45 3.11
C THR A 319 -41.01 -3.23 3.01
N PHE A 320 -40.92 -4.14 2.03
CA PHE A 320 -39.68 -4.83 1.69
C PHE A 320 -39.21 -4.39 0.31
N ASP A 321 -37.97 -3.89 0.24
CA ASP A 321 -37.28 -3.55 -0.99
C ASP A 321 -36.26 -4.64 -1.37
N THR A 322 -35.88 -4.70 -2.65
CA THR A 322 -34.97 -5.72 -3.17
C THR A 322 -33.75 -5.11 -3.84
N ARG A 323 -32.57 -5.64 -3.54
CA ARG A 323 -31.30 -5.27 -4.17
C ARG A 323 -30.57 -6.50 -4.68
N THR A 324 -29.67 -6.34 -5.64
CA THR A 324 -28.67 -7.36 -5.95
C THR A 324 -27.58 -7.43 -4.88
N GLY A 325 -27.04 -8.63 -4.61
CA GLY A 325 -25.87 -8.82 -3.76
C GLY A 325 -24.64 -8.07 -4.28
N ARG A 326 -23.73 -7.66 -3.38
CA ARG A 326 -22.56 -6.84 -3.73
C ARG A 326 -21.46 -7.69 -4.35
N TRP A 327 -21.24 -8.91 -3.83
CA TRP A 327 -20.31 -9.88 -4.42
C TRP A 327 -21.05 -10.89 -5.30
N ARG A 328 -22.29 -11.26 -4.95
CA ARG A 328 -23.16 -12.13 -5.76
C ARG A 328 -24.27 -11.33 -6.45
N ARG A 329 -23.95 -10.72 -7.61
CA ARG A 329 -24.89 -9.86 -8.37
C ARG A 329 -26.11 -10.59 -8.94
N ASP A 330 -26.06 -11.91 -9.01
CA ASP A 330 -27.15 -12.80 -9.42
C ASP A 330 -28.19 -13.06 -8.31
N THR A 331 -27.88 -12.67 -7.08
CA THR A 331 -28.71 -12.97 -5.90
C THR A 331 -29.48 -11.72 -5.45
N LEU A 332 -30.77 -11.88 -5.14
CA LEU A 332 -31.61 -10.82 -4.58
C LEU A 332 -31.60 -10.85 -3.05
N VAL A 333 -31.26 -9.71 -2.45
CA VAL A 333 -31.35 -9.44 -1.00
C VAL A 333 -32.56 -8.55 -0.72
N TYR A 334 -33.23 -8.79 0.41
CA TYR A 334 -34.41 -8.07 0.88
C TYR A 334 -34.01 -7.16 2.05
N LEU A 335 -34.55 -5.95 2.09
CA LEU A 335 -34.33 -4.94 3.13
C LEU A 335 -35.65 -4.20 3.43
N LEU A 336 -35.71 -3.43 4.52
CA LEU A 336 -36.84 -2.54 4.79
C LEU A 336 -36.81 -1.34 3.84
N GLY A 337 -37.93 -1.05 3.18
CA GLY A 337 -38.01 -0.05 2.11
C GLY A 337 -37.90 1.42 2.57
N HIS A 338 -38.01 1.69 3.88
CA HIS A 338 -37.97 3.06 4.42
C HIS A 338 -37.32 3.14 5.80
N GLU A 339 -36.69 4.27 6.12
CA GLU A 339 -36.07 4.51 7.43
C GLU A 339 -37.10 4.62 8.54
N ASP A 340 -38.14 5.43 8.30
CA ASP A 340 -39.26 5.54 9.22
C ASP A 340 -39.91 4.18 9.51
N LEU A 341 -39.83 3.20 8.58
CA LEU A 341 -40.28 1.83 8.86
C LEU A 341 -39.33 1.11 9.82
N HIS A 342 -38.02 1.30 9.68
CA HIS A 342 -37.03 0.72 10.59
C HIS A 342 -37.20 1.29 12.00
N ASP A 343 -37.31 2.62 12.13
CA ASP A 343 -37.52 3.28 13.43
C ASP A 343 -38.83 2.81 14.09
N VAL A 344 -39.95 2.84 13.36
CA VAL A 344 -41.25 2.40 13.90
C VAL A 344 -41.24 0.90 14.19
N ALA A 345 -40.64 0.07 13.34
CA ALA A 345 -40.51 -1.36 13.64
C ALA A 345 -39.63 -1.61 14.88
N THR A 346 -38.56 -0.84 15.07
CA THR A 346 -37.68 -0.94 16.24
C THR A 346 -38.43 -0.58 17.53
N GLU A 347 -39.19 0.52 17.50
CA GLU A 347 -40.03 0.96 18.63
C GLU A 347 -41.13 -0.06 18.96
N GLU A 348 -41.85 -0.55 17.94
CA GLU A 348 -42.99 -1.46 18.13
C GLU A 348 -42.59 -2.91 18.46
N LEU A 349 -41.45 -3.41 17.93
CA LEU A 349 -40.93 -4.73 18.28
C LEU A 349 -40.35 -4.76 19.70
N GLY A 350 -39.75 -3.65 20.14
CA GLY A 350 -39.11 -3.50 21.44
C GLY A 350 -37.78 -4.24 21.57
N GLU A 351 -36.92 -3.76 22.49
CA GLU A 351 -35.54 -4.26 22.62
C GLU A 351 -35.46 -5.76 22.95
N SER A 352 -36.37 -6.27 23.79
CA SER A 352 -36.35 -7.70 24.18
C SER A 352 -36.52 -8.65 22.99
N LEU A 353 -37.39 -8.31 22.02
CA LEU A 353 -37.62 -9.16 20.86
C LEU A 353 -36.52 -8.97 19.81
N LEU A 354 -36.01 -7.74 19.67
CA LEU A 354 -34.85 -7.46 18.83
C LEU A 354 -33.59 -8.21 19.32
N ASP A 355 -33.41 -8.31 20.64
CA ASP A 355 -32.35 -9.11 21.27
C ASP A 355 -32.47 -10.60 20.91
N GLU A 356 -33.67 -11.17 20.91
CA GLU A 356 -33.90 -12.56 20.48
C GLU A 356 -33.51 -12.77 19.01
N TYR A 357 -33.89 -11.85 18.13
CA TYR A 357 -33.46 -11.90 16.72
C TYR A 357 -31.95 -11.70 16.57
N ARG A 358 -31.33 -10.85 17.41
CA ARG A 358 -29.87 -10.64 17.41
C ARG A 358 -29.15 -11.93 17.83
N GLN A 359 -29.63 -12.61 18.87
CA GLN A 359 -29.11 -13.91 19.31
C GLN A 359 -29.25 -14.99 18.23
N ARG A 360 -30.35 -15.01 17.47
CA ARG A 360 -30.51 -15.92 16.32
C ARG A 360 -29.46 -15.66 15.23
N LEU A 361 -29.15 -14.40 14.94
CA LEU A 361 -28.09 -14.03 13.99
C LEU A 361 -26.70 -14.42 14.51
N HIS A 362 -26.41 -14.24 15.81
CA HIS A 362 -25.16 -14.69 16.42
C HIS A 362 -24.99 -16.21 16.33
N ALA A 363 -26.01 -16.97 16.75
CA ALA A 363 -25.99 -18.43 16.67
C ALA A 363 -25.84 -18.93 15.22
N TRP A 364 -26.46 -18.24 14.26
CA TRP A 364 -26.30 -18.54 12.84
C TRP A 364 -24.85 -18.34 12.37
N ALA A 365 -24.22 -17.24 12.75
CA ALA A 365 -22.81 -16.96 12.45
C ALA A 365 -21.87 -17.99 13.09
N GLU A 366 -22.13 -18.40 14.34
CA GLU A 366 -21.36 -19.43 15.05
C GLU A 366 -21.43 -20.79 14.35
N ARG A 367 -22.61 -21.22 13.90
CA ARG A 367 -22.73 -22.48 13.11
C ARG A 367 -21.87 -22.46 11.86
N TYR A 368 -21.89 -21.36 11.10
CA TYR A 368 -21.08 -21.23 9.89
C TYR A 368 -19.58 -21.19 10.19
N ARG A 369 -19.21 -20.60 11.34
CA ARG A 369 -17.84 -20.61 11.84
C ARG A 369 -17.36 -22.02 12.18
N ASP A 370 -18.18 -22.82 12.87
CA ASP A 370 -17.86 -24.21 13.21
C ASP A 370 -17.71 -25.07 11.95
N LEU A 371 -18.45 -24.75 10.89
CA LEU A 371 -18.33 -25.34 9.56
C LEU A 371 -17.17 -24.77 8.72
N ARG A 372 -16.40 -23.82 9.26
CA ARG A 372 -15.28 -23.14 8.59
C ARG A 372 -15.66 -22.42 7.29
N TRP A 373 -16.82 -21.75 7.28
CA TRP A 373 -17.24 -20.86 6.19
C TRP A 373 -17.23 -21.53 4.80
N PRO A 374 -18.06 -22.57 4.57
CA PRO A 374 -18.11 -23.31 3.32
C PRO A 374 -18.45 -22.43 2.09
N HIS A 375 -18.27 -22.97 0.88
CA HIS A 375 -18.48 -22.22 -0.37
C HIS A 375 -19.90 -21.63 -0.53
N ASP A 376 -20.91 -22.22 0.09
CA ASP A 376 -22.29 -21.73 0.08
C ASP A 376 -22.56 -20.64 1.13
N THR A 377 -21.55 -20.22 1.91
CA THR A 377 -21.68 -19.17 2.95
C THR A 377 -22.45 -17.93 2.45
N PRO A 378 -23.50 -17.50 3.17
CA PRO A 378 -24.27 -16.29 2.90
C PRO A 378 -23.43 -15.02 2.87
N GLU A 379 -23.67 -14.13 1.90
CA GLU A 379 -22.95 -12.86 1.78
C GLU A 379 -23.16 -11.96 3.01
N TYR A 380 -24.33 -12.07 3.68
CA TYR A 380 -24.61 -11.32 4.90
C TYR A 380 -23.59 -11.64 6.01
N LEU A 381 -23.27 -12.91 6.27
CA LEU A 381 -22.32 -13.31 7.31
C LEU A 381 -20.89 -12.81 7.05
N LEU A 382 -20.56 -12.58 5.77
CA LEU A 382 -19.26 -12.09 5.35
C LEU A 382 -19.15 -10.57 5.33
N ARG A 383 -20.25 -9.82 5.50
CA ARG A 383 -20.25 -8.35 5.38
C ARG A 383 -21.32 -7.64 6.19
N GLY A 384 -22.59 -8.00 5.96
CA GLY A 384 -23.74 -7.37 6.62
C GLY A 384 -23.71 -7.57 8.14
N TYR A 385 -23.37 -8.78 8.58
CA TYR A 385 -23.21 -9.11 9.99
C TYR A 385 -22.13 -8.25 10.67
N TYR A 386 -20.94 -8.11 10.06
CA TYR A 386 -19.89 -7.26 10.64
C TYR A 386 -20.33 -5.79 10.73
N ALA A 387 -21.04 -5.27 9.72
CA ALA A 387 -21.57 -3.91 9.76
C ALA A 387 -22.56 -3.70 10.91
N MET A 388 -23.46 -4.68 11.16
CA MET A 388 -24.35 -4.68 12.32
C MET A 388 -23.56 -4.67 13.63
N LEU A 389 -22.56 -5.54 13.78
CA LEU A 389 -21.70 -5.59 14.98
C LEU A 389 -21.00 -4.25 15.26
N LYS A 390 -20.53 -3.57 14.22
CA LYS A 390 -19.88 -2.26 14.33
C LYS A 390 -20.84 -1.18 14.82
N VAL A 391 -22.07 -1.15 14.30
CA VAL A 391 -23.09 -0.19 14.72
C VAL A 391 -23.51 -0.44 16.17
N ASP A 392 -23.68 -1.70 16.56
CA ASP A 392 -24.09 -2.09 17.91
C ASP A 392 -22.91 -2.06 18.92
N GLY A 393 -21.69 -1.76 18.48
CA GLY A 393 -20.50 -1.65 19.34
C GLY A 393 -20.03 -2.98 19.93
N LEU A 394 -20.31 -4.11 19.27
CA LEU A 394 -20.02 -5.47 19.76
C LEU A 394 -18.57 -5.90 19.48
N THR A 395 -17.61 -5.24 20.13
CA THR A 395 -16.16 -5.38 19.88
C THR A 395 -15.65 -6.82 19.92
N SER A 396 -16.13 -7.68 20.85
CA SER A 396 -15.68 -9.08 20.94
C SER A 396 -16.07 -9.92 19.71
N HIS A 397 -17.25 -9.67 19.14
CA HIS A 397 -17.69 -10.33 17.91
C HIS A 397 -16.95 -9.76 16.69
N MET A 398 -16.67 -8.45 16.68
CA MET A 398 -15.86 -7.83 15.63
C MET A 398 -14.45 -8.42 15.60
N LEU A 399 -13.80 -8.55 16.75
CA LEU A 399 -12.49 -9.19 16.90
C LEU A 399 -12.53 -10.61 16.35
N THR A 400 -13.55 -11.38 16.76
CA THR A 400 -13.76 -12.75 16.29
C THR A 400 -13.86 -12.87 14.77
N CYS A 401 -14.62 -11.98 14.12
CA CYS A 401 -14.75 -11.97 12.66
C CYS A 401 -13.46 -11.53 11.96
N ALA A 402 -12.76 -10.53 12.51
CA ALA A 402 -11.55 -9.95 11.93
C ALA A 402 -10.32 -10.88 12.01
N THR A 403 -10.26 -11.75 13.03
CA THR A 403 -9.16 -12.71 13.23
C THR A 403 -9.50 -14.13 12.76
N ASP A 404 -10.59 -14.35 12.01
CA ASP A 404 -10.95 -15.65 11.47
C ASP A 404 -10.38 -15.84 10.04
N PRO A 405 -9.29 -16.63 9.88
CA PRO A 405 -8.62 -16.76 8.58
C PRO A 405 -9.51 -17.45 7.54
N HIS A 406 -10.32 -18.43 7.93
CA HIS A 406 -11.21 -19.14 7.01
C HIS A 406 -12.32 -18.22 6.47
N ARG A 407 -12.87 -17.34 7.34
CA ARG A 407 -13.85 -16.33 6.90
C ARG A 407 -13.22 -15.36 5.89
N ARG A 408 -12.00 -14.92 6.18
CA ARG A 408 -11.25 -14.00 5.32
C ARG A 408 -10.95 -14.61 3.95
N ASP A 409 -10.52 -15.87 3.91
CA ASP A 409 -10.29 -16.56 2.63
C ASP A 409 -11.58 -16.71 1.83
N ARG A 410 -12.70 -16.98 2.50
CA ARG A 410 -14.02 -16.98 1.85
C ARG A 410 -14.41 -15.60 1.31
N MET A 411 -14.12 -14.52 2.04
CA MET A 411 -14.32 -13.15 1.56
C MET A 411 -13.47 -12.88 0.31
N LEU A 412 -12.19 -13.27 0.34
CA LEU A 412 -11.26 -13.10 -0.77
C LEU A 412 -11.68 -13.86 -2.02
N ASP A 413 -12.18 -15.09 -1.87
CA ASP A 413 -12.68 -15.90 -2.99
C ASP A 413 -13.84 -15.22 -3.73
N LEU A 414 -14.70 -14.50 -2.99
CA LEU A 414 -15.88 -13.81 -3.52
C LEU A 414 -15.58 -12.39 -4.02
N SER A 415 -14.75 -11.64 -3.31
CA SER A 415 -14.45 -10.24 -3.60
C SER A 415 -13.31 -10.08 -4.63
N GLY A 416 -12.39 -11.04 -4.68
CA GLY A 416 -11.15 -10.94 -5.43
C GLY A 416 -10.05 -10.10 -4.78
N GLY A 417 -10.26 -9.56 -3.58
CA GLY A 417 -9.24 -8.77 -2.87
C GLY A 417 -9.53 -8.55 -1.39
N ASP A 418 -8.51 -8.14 -0.66
CA ASP A 418 -8.52 -8.13 0.82
C ASP A 418 -8.94 -6.81 1.47
N ALA A 419 -9.28 -5.79 0.67
CA ALA A 419 -9.63 -4.47 1.20
C ALA A 419 -10.78 -4.51 2.24
N ALA A 420 -11.76 -5.40 2.05
CA ALA A 420 -12.85 -5.56 3.01
C ALA A 420 -12.35 -6.15 4.34
N ALA A 421 -11.50 -7.18 4.29
CA ALA A 421 -10.94 -7.81 5.48
C ALA A 421 -9.99 -6.87 6.23
N LEU A 422 -9.12 -6.15 5.51
CA LEU A 422 -8.27 -5.11 6.11
C LEU A 422 -9.09 -3.99 6.76
N GLY A 423 -10.21 -3.59 6.13
CA GLY A 423 -11.14 -2.63 6.71
C GLY A 423 -11.83 -3.14 7.98
N GLU A 424 -12.19 -4.42 8.05
CA GLU A 424 -12.72 -5.05 9.27
C GLU A 424 -11.64 -5.17 10.37
N ILE A 425 -10.40 -5.49 10.02
CA ILE A 425 -9.29 -5.52 10.99
C ILE A 425 -9.04 -4.11 11.55
N ALA A 426 -8.98 -3.09 10.69
CA ALA A 426 -8.81 -1.70 11.11
C ALA A 426 -9.96 -1.21 11.99
N ALA A 427 -11.21 -1.51 11.64
CA ALA A 427 -12.36 -1.12 12.44
C ALA A 427 -12.39 -1.81 13.82
N ALA A 428 -12.01 -3.09 13.90
CA ALA A 428 -11.86 -3.78 15.18
C ALA A 428 -10.72 -3.19 16.01
N ARG A 429 -9.61 -2.85 15.37
CA ARG A 429 -8.46 -2.19 16.00
C ARG A 429 -8.85 -0.85 16.61
N ASP A 430 -9.53 0.00 15.84
CA ASP A 430 -10.00 1.31 16.29
C ASP A 430 -10.95 1.19 17.49
N ALA A 431 -11.86 0.22 17.45
CA ALA A 431 -12.79 -0.05 18.55
C ALA A 431 -12.07 -0.49 19.83
N VAL A 432 -11.05 -1.36 19.71
CA VAL A 432 -10.24 -1.81 20.86
C VAL A 432 -9.34 -0.68 21.37
N ALA A 433 -8.72 0.10 20.47
CA ALA A 433 -7.81 1.18 20.83
C ALA A 433 -8.52 2.40 21.45
N ALA A 434 -9.81 2.59 21.16
CA ALA A 434 -10.63 3.67 21.72
C ALA A 434 -11.04 3.45 23.18
N ALA A 435 -10.91 2.23 23.72
CA ALA A 435 -11.19 1.96 25.12
C ALA A 435 -10.22 2.70 26.05
N ASP A 436 -10.68 3.11 27.23
CA ASP A 436 -9.84 3.78 28.24
C ASP A 436 -8.62 2.94 28.64
N GLU A 437 -8.82 1.62 28.71
CA GLU A 437 -7.78 0.61 28.83
C GLU A 437 -7.85 -0.35 27.63
N PRO A 438 -7.06 -0.11 26.57
CA PRO A 438 -7.09 -0.96 25.38
C PRO A 438 -6.49 -2.34 25.67
N ASP A 439 -7.14 -3.39 25.18
CA ASP A 439 -6.64 -4.76 25.25
C ASP A 439 -5.47 -4.92 24.26
N LEU A 440 -4.24 -4.86 24.80
CA LEU A 440 -3.01 -4.97 24.02
C LEU A 440 -2.85 -6.33 23.34
N LEU A 441 -3.40 -7.41 23.92
CA LEU A 441 -3.33 -8.74 23.33
C LEU A 441 -4.30 -8.87 22.15
N ALA A 442 -5.47 -8.24 22.23
CA ALA A 442 -6.39 -8.14 21.10
C ALA A 442 -5.81 -7.31 19.95
N LEU A 443 -5.14 -6.17 20.26
CA LEU A 443 -4.44 -5.36 19.27
C LEU A 443 -3.31 -6.14 18.59
N LEU A 444 -2.48 -6.84 19.37
CA LEU A 444 -1.42 -7.71 18.84
C LEU A 444 -1.99 -8.77 17.87
N ARG A 445 -3.10 -9.45 18.24
CA ARG A 445 -3.74 -10.43 17.35
C ARG A 445 -4.19 -9.78 16.03
N LEU A 446 -4.85 -8.63 16.10
CA LEU A 446 -5.29 -7.90 14.90
C LEU A 446 -4.12 -7.52 14.00
N ASP A 447 -2.97 -7.12 14.58
CA ASP A 447 -1.78 -6.77 13.81
C ASP A 447 -1.09 -7.97 13.18
N ILE A 448 -1.01 -9.12 13.86
CA ILE A 448 -0.52 -10.36 13.26
C ILE A 448 -1.38 -10.71 12.03
N HIS A 449 -2.71 -10.62 12.17
CA HIS A 449 -3.63 -10.89 11.08
C HIS A 449 -3.56 -9.85 9.96
N ARG A 450 -3.32 -8.57 10.28
CA ARG A 450 -3.12 -7.48 9.31
C ARG A 450 -1.85 -7.70 8.50
N GLU A 451 -0.73 -7.90 9.19
CA GLU A 451 0.58 -8.07 8.57
C GLU A 451 0.60 -9.33 7.70
N HIS A 452 0.02 -10.45 8.16
CA HIS A 452 -0.10 -11.65 7.33
C HIS A 452 -0.86 -11.40 6.01
N VAL A 453 -1.91 -10.55 6.03
CA VAL A 453 -2.64 -10.19 4.80
C VAL A 453 -1.83 -9.24 3.92
N GLU A 454 -1.12 -8.29 4.50
CA GLU A 454 -0.25 -7.37 3.77
C GLU A 454 0.94 -8.08 3.11
N GLU A 455 1.55 -9.04 3.83
CA GLU A 455 2.62 -9.91 3.32
C GLU A 455 2.11 -10.75 2.16
N ARG A 456 0.96 -11.41 2.35
CA ARG A 456 0.27 -12.16 1.29
C ARG A 456 0.04 -11.32 0.03
N ASN A 457 -0.33 -10.05 0.21
CA ASN A 457 -0.57 -9.13 -0.89
C ASN A 457 0.72 -8.58 -1.52
N SER A 458 1.84 -8.60 -0.81
CA SER A 458 3.15 -8.23 -1.36
C SER A 458 3.69 -9.28 -2.34
N ALA A 459 3.29 -10.54 -2.16
CA ALA A 459 3.72 -11.66 -2.98
C ALA A 459 2.86 -11.89 -4.24
N ILE A 460 1.79 -11.09 -4.46
CA ILE A 460 0.93 -11.22 -5.65
C ILE A 460 1.68 -10.69 -6.90
N PRO A 461 1.93 -11.54 -7.93
CA PRO A 461 2.54 -11.10 -9.17
C PRO A 461 1.59 -10.19 -9.96
N ALA A 462 2.12 -9.16 -10.63
CA ALA A 462 1.33 -8.20 -11.41
C ALA A 462 0.57 -8.84 -12.60
N GLU A 463 1.05 -9.99 -13.08
CA GLU A 463 0.47 -10.76 -14.17
C GLU A 463 -0.81 -11.49 -13.76
N LEU A 464 -0.94 -11.89 -12.49
CA LEU A 464 -2.09 -12.66 -12.00
C LEU A 464 -3.42 -11.89 -12.13
N PRO A 465 -3.55 -10.62 -11.70
CA PRO A 465 -4.73 -9.81 -11.99
C PRO A 465 -5.03 -9.70 -13.50
N THR A 466 -3.98 -9.53 -14.31
CA THR A 466 -4.12 -9.37 -15.76
C THR A 466 -4.68 -10.65 -16.43
N ALA A 467 -4.29 -11.83 -15.95
CA ALA A 467 -4.84 -13.10 -16.42
C ALA A 467 -6.33 -13.24 -16.08
N TRP A 468 -6.74 -12.91 -14.84
CA TRP A 468 -8.16 -12.87 -14.45
C TRP A 468 -8.98 -11.88 -15.29
N ALA A 469 -8.39 -10.73 -15.62
CA ALA A 469 -9.03 -9.72 -16.47
C ALA A 469 -9.29 -10.24 -17.89
N ARG A 470 -8.35 -11.00 -18.47
CA ARG A 470 -8.49 -11.61 -19.80
C ARG A 470 -9.63 -12.63 -19.83
N LEU A 471 -9.82 -13.41 -18.76
CA LEU A 471 -10.98 -14.31 -18.55
C LEU A 471 -12.31 -13.57 -18.27
N GLY A 472 -12.30 -12.24 -18.24
CA GLY A 472 -13.50 -11.42 -18.04
C GLY A 472 -13.85 -11.13 -16.59
N GLN A 473 -13.03 -11.56 -15.63
CA GLN A 473 -13.20 -11.22 -14.22
C GLN A 473 -12.53 -9.88 -13.88
N LEU A 474 -12.90 -8.80 -14.59
CA LEU A 474 -12.30 -7.48 -14.43
C LEU A 474 -12.40 -6.92 -13.00
N ASN A 475 -13.50 -7.21 -12.28
CA ASN A 475 -13.68 -6.75 -10.91
C ASN A 475 -12.74 -7.47 -9.93
N ARG A 476 -12.53 -8.79 -10.12
CA ARG A 476 -11.57 -9.58 -9.35
C ARG A 476 -10.16 -9.08 -9.60
N ALA A 477 -9.81 -8.87 -10.87
CA ALA A 477 -8.52 -8.31 -11.26
C ALA A 477 -8.27 -6.93 -10.63
N GLU A 478 -9.25 -6.03 -10.68
CA GLU A 478 -9.11 -4.69 -10.09
C GLU A 478 -8.97 -4.72 -8.57
N ALA A 479 -9.74 -5.57 -7.90
CA ALA A 479 -9.63 -5.77 -6.44
C ALA A 479 -8.24 -6.31 -6.06
N MET A 480 -7.71 -7.26 -6.84
CA MET A 480 -6.39 -7.84 -6.62
C MET A 480 -5.27 -6.82 -6.91
N SER A 481 -5.32 -6.09 -8.03
CA SER A 481 -4.33 -5.06 -8.35
C SER A 481 -4.25 -3.98 -7.27
N ARG A 482 -5.38 -3.59 -6.68
CA ARG A 482 -5.41 -2.61 -5.58
C ARG A 482 -4.88 -3.17 -4.26
N ALA A 483 -4.97 -4.48 -4.06
CA ALA A 483 -4.46 -5.14 -2.86
C ALA A 483 -2.93 -5.20 -2.86
N ILE A 484 -2.27 -5.24 -4.03
CA ILE A 484 -0.81 -5.26 -4.16
C ILE A 484 -0.18 -4.10 -3.37
N THR A 485 0.69 -4.43 -2.42
CA THR A 485 1.33 -3.46 -1.52
C THR A 485 2.57 -2.82 -2.14
N CYS A 486 3.32 -3.57 -2.97
CA CYS A 486 4.45 -3.03 -3.73
C CYS A 486 3.96 -2.01 -4.76
N GLY A 487 4.36 -0.74 -4.62
CA GLY A 487 3.91 0.35 -5.48
C GLY A 487 4.23 0.14 -6.96
N ALA A 488 5.42 -0.40 -7.27
CA ALA A 488 5.84 -0.72 -8.63
C ALA A 488 4.98 -1.82 -9.25
N GLU A 489 4.81 -2.95 -8.57
CA GLU A 489 3.98 -4.07 -9.05
C GLU A 489 2.50 -3.69 -9.16
N ARG A 490 1.99 -2.90 -8.21
CA ARG A 490 0.63 -2.35 -8.25
C ARG A 490 0.41 -1.49 -9.49
N ALA A 491 1.34 -0.59 -9.78
CA ALA A 491 1.26 0.28 -10.96
C ALA A 491 1.29 -0.52 -12.26
N LYS A 492 2.20 -1.52 -12.38
CA LYS A 492 2.26 -2.43 -13.53
C LYS A 492 0.95 -3.20 -13.72
N ALA A 493 0.37 -3.75 -12.65
CA ALA A 493 -0.88 -4.49 -12.69
C ALA A 493 -2.07 -3.61 -13.12
N LEU A 494 -2.18 -2.40 -12.56
CA LEU A 494 -3.23 -1.44 -12.91
C LEU A 494 -3.13 -0.95 -14.36
N ALA A 495 -1.91 -0.68 -14.84
CA ALA A 495 -1.67 -0.32 -16.24
C ALA A 495 -2.07 -1.47 -17.17
N SER A 496 -1.62 -2.69 -16.90
CA SER A 496 -1.96 -3.88 -17.69
C SER A 496 -3.47 -4.12 -17.74
N LEU A 497 -4.17 -3.93 -16.61
CA LEU A 497 -5.63 -4.01 -16.52
C LEU A 497 -6.32 -2.92 -17.37
N ALA A 498 -5.78 -1.70 -17.39
CA ALA A 498 -6.28 -0.63 -18.25
C ALA A 498 -6.18 -1.02 -19.72
N GLY A 499 -5.08 -1.63 -20.14
CA GLY A 499 -4.92 -2.18 -21.50
C GLY A 499 -5.98 -3.22 -21.84
N VAL A 500 -6.33 -4.12 -20.91
CA VAL A 500 -7.43 -5.09 -21.10
C VAL A 500 -8.79 -4.38 -21.21
N ALA A 501 -9.05 -3.37 -20.38
CA ALA A 501 -10.29 -2.59 -20.42
C ALA A 501 -10.46 -1.84 -21.75
N LEU A 502 -9.39 -1.26 -22.29
CA LEU A 502 -9.38 -0.59 -23.60
C LEU A 502 -9.74 -1.55 -24.74
N ARG A 503 -9.12 -2.73 -24.78
CA ARG A 503 -9.42 -3.76 -25.79
C ARG A 503 -10.88 -4.23 -25.74
N ARG A 504 -11.51 -4.16 -24.56
CA ARG A 504 -12.93 -4.46 -24.37
C ARG A 504 -13.86 -3.26 -24.60
N GLY A 505 -13.33 -2.09 -24.91
CA GLY A 505 -14.09 -0.86 -25.18
C GLY A 505 -14.49 -0.05 -23.94
N ASP A 506 -14.08 -0.45 -22.73
CA ASP A 506 -14.40 0.26 -21.49
C ASP A 506 -13.39 1.41 -21.23
N ARG A 507 -13.53 2.48 -22.00
CA ARG A 507 -12.61 3.64 -22.00
C ARG A 507 -12.62 4.39 -20.66
N ASP A 508 -13.77 4.48 -20.01
CA ASP A 508 -13.89 5.17 -18.74
C ASP A 508 -13.13 4.41 -17.65
N ARG A 509 -13.27 3.08 -17.60
CA ARG A 509 -12.50 2.24 -16.66
C ARG A 509 -11.02 2.26 -16.94
N ALA A 510 -10.61 2.22 -18.21
CA ALA A 510 -9.21 2.31 -18.57
C ALA A 510 -8.56 3.63 -18.13
N THR A 511 -9.23 4.75 -18.38
CA THR A 511 -8.72 6.08 -17.96
C THR A 511 -8.60 6.15 -16.44
N ARG A 512 -9.54 5.56 -15.72
CA ARG A 512 -9.52 5.44 -14.26
C ARG A 512 -8.33 4.62 -13.77
N LEU A 513 -8.09 3.46 -14.36
CA LEU A 513 -7.00 2.55 -13.98
C LEU A 513 -5.61 3.12 -14.28
N LEU A 514 -5.45 3.85 -15.38
CA LEU A 514 -4.18 4.52 -15.72
C LEU A 514 -3.82 5.60 -14.71
N ARG A 515 -4.81 6.40 -14.26
CA ARG A 515 -4.57 7.39 -13.19
C ARG A 515 -4.18 6.74 -11.87
N ASP A 516 -4.87 5.64 -11.52
CA ASP A 516 -4.54 4.87 -10.33
C ASP A 516 -3.11 4.28 -10.44
N ALA A 517 -2.69 3.85 -11.64
CA ALA A 517 -1.34 3.35 -11.92
C ALA A 517 -0.26 4.44 -11.80
N GLU A 518 -0.49 5.63 -12.37
CA GLU A 518 0.42 6.78 -12.22
C GLU A 518 0.59 7.18 -10.76
N THR A 519 -0.51 7.17 -10.01
CA THR A 519 -0.51 7.44 -8.57
C THR A 519 0.35 6.42 -7.84
N ALA A 520 0.17 5.13 -8.12
CA ALA A 520 1.00 4.08 -7.53
C ALA A 520 2.49 4.21 -7.90
N ALA A 521 2.81 4.55 -9.16
CA ALA A 521 4.19 4.79 -9.60
C ALA A 521 4.82 5.99 -8.86
N SER A 522 4.03 7.04 -8.58
CA SER A 522 4.52 8.21 -7.84
C SER A 522 4.90 7.92 -6.38
N THR A 523 4.40 6.81 -5.80
CA THR A 523 4.72 6.36 -4.43
C THR A 523 5.98 5.51 -4.33
N VAL A 524 6.62 5.18 -5.46
CA VAL A 524 7.87 4.42 -5.47
C VAL A 524 9.02 5.32 -5.04
N SER A 525 9.70 4.96 -3.96
CA SER A 525 10.75 5.79 -3.34
C SER A 525 12.03 5.86 -4.16
N GLU A 526 12.40 4.76 -4.83
CA GLU A 526 13.62 4.68 -5.63
C GLU A 526 13.40 5.29 -7.04
N PRO A 527 14.13 6.35 -7.44
CA PRO A 527 13.92 7.02 -8.71
C PRO A 527 14.07 6.12 -9.95
N ALA A 528 14.99 5.16 -9.91
CA ALA A 528 15.17 4.20 -11.00
C ALA A 528 13.93 3.29 -11.17
N ASP A 529 13.45 2.70 -10.07
CA ASP A 529 12.26 1.83 -10.07
C ASP A 529 10.99 2.60 -10.46
N GLN A 530 10.88 3.84 -9.99
CA GLN A 530 9.81 4.76 -10.40
C GLN A 530 9.85 5.00 -11.91
N GLY A 531 11.03 5.27 -12.48
CA GLY A 531 11.22 5.46 -13.91
C GLY A 531 10.74 4.25 -14.72
N TRP A 532 11.17 3.04 -14.35
CA TRP A 532 10.79 1.79 -15.03
C TRP A 532 9.28 1.53 -14.96
N THR A 533 8.69 1.84 -13.82
CA THR A 533 7.25 1.74 -13.60
C THR A 533 6.48 2.71 -14.51
N LEU A 534 6.93 3.96 -14.60
CA LEU A 534 6.34 4.97 -15.49
C LEU A 534 6.48 4.58 -16.97
N TRP A 535 7.63 4.04 -17.38
CA TRP A 535 7.82 3.54 -18.74
C TRP A 535 6.84 2.41 -19.08
N SER A 536 6.58 1.50 -18.14
CA SER A 536 5.56 0.45 -18.31
C SER A 536 4.15 1.01 -18.50
N ILE A 537 3.83 2.16 -17.90
CA ILE A 537 2.55 2.86 -18.14
C ILE A 537 2.54 3.52 -19.52
N VAL A 538 3.67 4.10 -19.94
CA VAL A 538 3.85 4.71 -21.27
C VAL A 538 3.62 3.68 -22.38
N THR A 539 4.16 2.47 -22.27
CA THR A 539 3.95 1.41 -23.28
C THR A 539 2.48 1.02 -23.41
N VAL A 540 1.76 0.89 -22.28
CA VAL A 540 0.31 0.64 -22.30
C VAL A 540 -0.47 1.79 -22.95
N LEU A 541 -0.07 3.05 -22.71
CA LEU A 541 -0.70 4.21 -23.34
C LEU A 541 -0.45 4.27 -24.86
N ILE A 542 0.72 3.82 -25.31
CA ILE A 542 1.04 3.66 -26.74
C ILE A 542 0.12 2.61 -27.36
N ASP A 543 0.03 1.42 -26.77
CA ASP A 543 -0.86 0.33 -27.22
C ASP A 543 -2.35 0.75 -27.22
N ALA A 544 -2.70 1.70 -26.36
CA ALA A 544 -4.03 2.30 -26.28
C ALA A 544 -4.36 3.30 -27.41
N GLY A 545 -3.38 3.67 -28.24
CA GLY A 545 -3.52 4.73 -29.23
C GLY A 545 -3.57 6.14 -28.61
N ARG A 546 -2.92 6.37 -27.46
CA ARG A 546 -2.86 7.66 -26.75
C ARG A 546 -1.44 8.22 -26.67
N PRO A 547 -0.76 8.48 -27.81
CA PRO A 547 0.66 8.87 -27.82
C PRO A 547 0.93 10.23 -27.17
N ALA A 548 -0.04 11.15 -27.16
CA ALA A 548 0.12 12.46 -26.51
C ALA A 548 0.20 12.36 -24.97
N ASP A 549 -0.63 11.51 -24.37
CA ASP A 549 -0.59 11.25 -22.92
C ASP A 549 0.68 10.47 -22.55
N ALA A 550 1.07 9.52 -23.40
CA ALA A 550 2.33 8.79 -23.27
C ALA A 550 3.54 9.73 -23.30
N GLU A 551 3.55 10.73 -24.21
CA GLU A 551 4.61 11.75 -24.27
C GLU A 551 4.68 12.60 -23.00
N ALA A 552 3.53 13.06 -22.50
CA ALA A 552 3.45 13.88 -21.29
C ALA A 552 3.98 13.12 -20.07
N LEU A 553 3.67 11.82 -19.96
CA LEU A 553 4.17 10.97 -18.88
C LEU A 553 5.66 10.66 -19.04
N ALA A 554 6.11 10.34 -20.25
CA ALA A 554 7.52 10.07 -20.55
C ALA A 554 8.42 11.26 -20.19
N ARG A 555 7.99 12.51 -20.47
CA ARG A 555 8.75 13.72 -20.10
C ARG A 555 8.89 13.93 -18.58
N ARG A 556 8.02 13.34 -17.76
CA ARG A 556 8.06 13.43 -16.29
C ARG A 556 8.97 12.39 -15.65
N VAL A 557 9.48 11.43 -16.42
CA VAL A 557 10.47 10.45 -15.94
C VAL A 557 11.74 11.19 -15.55
N PHE A 558 12.14 11.05 -14.29
CA PHE A 558 13.31 11.74 -13.72
C PHE A 558 14.62 11.17 -14.27
N ASP A 559 14.71 9.84 -14.29
CA ASP A 559 15.85 9.11 -14.82
C ASP A 559 16.08 9.39 -16.32
N PRO A 560 17.22 9.99 -16.72
CA PRO A 560 17.47 10.36 -18.11
C PRO A 560 17.48 9.19 -19.09
N LYS A 561 17.95 8.02 -18.67
CA LYS A 561 18.02 6.79 -19.48
C LYS A 561 16.62 6.27 -19.76
N ILE A 562 15.81 6.08 -18.71
CA ILE A 562 14.45 5.54 -18.84
C ILE A 562 13.54 6.54 -19.58
N ARG A 563 13.76 7.84 -19.37
CA ARG A 563 13.08 8.89 -20.16
C ARG A 563 13.39 8.77 -21.66
N THR A 564 14.63 8.48 -22.03
CA THR A 564 15.02 8.30 -23.44
C THR A 564 14.31 7.11 -24.06
N TYR A 565 14.28 5.96 -23.36
CA TYR A 565 13.51 4.80 -23.81
C TYR A 565 12.03 5.13 -24.02
N ALA A 566 11.40 5.77 -23.02
CA ALA A 566 9.99 6.14 -23.08
C ALA A 566 9.67 7.08 -24.25
N LEU A 567 10.48 8.12 -24.46
CA LEU A 567 10.26 9.08 -25.53
C LEU A 567 10.56 8.50 -26.92
N SER A 568 11.52 7.58 -27.05
CA SER A 568 11.77 6.87 -28.32
C SER A 568 10.59 5.96 -28.69
N SER A 569 10.01 5.24 -27.73
CA SER A 569 8.78 4.46 -27.97
C SER A 569 7.60 5.35 -28.38
N VAL A 570 7.45 6.53 -27.74
CA VAL A 570 6.44 7.52 -28.12
C VAL A 570 6.68 8.04 -29.54
N ALA A 571 7.93 8.28 -29.94
CA ALA A 571 8.24 8.72 -31.29
C ALA A 571 7.80 7.70 -32.36
N CYS A 572 8.02 6.40 -32.12
CA CYS A 572 7.49 5.34 -32.99
C CYS A 572 5.96 5.40 -33.07
N ALA A 573 5.28 5.52 -31.92
CA ALA A 573 3.81 5.61 -31.88
C ALA A 573 3.25 6.85 -32.60
N VAL A 574 3.93 8.00 -32.48
CA VAL A 574 3.59 9.24 -33.18
C VAL A 574 3.79 9.08 -34.69
N HIS A 575 4.84 8.36 -35.12
CA HIS A 575 5.05 8.00 -36.51
C HIS A 575 3.89 7.13 -37.04
N ASP A 576 3.54 6.06 -36.32
CA ASP A 576 2.44 5.14 -36.68
C ASP A 576 1.07 5.82 -36.70
N ALA A 577 0.89 6.88 -35.90
CA ALA A 577 -0.30 7.72 -35.91
C ALA A 577 -0.37 8.66 -37.14
N GLY A 578 0.62 8.65 -38.03
CA GLY A 578 0.66 9.44 -39.26
C GLY A 578 1.34 10.81 -39.11
N GLU A 579 2.13 11.04 -38.06
CA GLU A 579 2.87 12.29 -37.83
C GLU A 579 4.41 12.10 -37.93
N PRO A 580 4.97 11.66 -39.08
CA PRO A 580 6.39 11.31 -39.19
C PRO A 580 7.33 12.49 -38.98
N GLY A 581 6.93 13.71 -39.33
CA GLY A 581 7.72 14.92 -39.10
C GLY A 581 7.89 15.23 -37.61
N ARG A 582 6.83 15.06 -36.82
CA ARG A 582 6.87 15.25 -35.36
C ARG A 582 7.69 14.16 -34.68
N ALA A 583 7.57 12.91 -35.13
CA ALA A 583 8.42 11.82 -34.66
C ALA A 583 9.91 12.12 -34.89
N ALA A 584 10.27 12.63 -36.08
CA ALA A 584 11.65 13.01 -36.40
C ALA A 584 12.16 14.19 -35.54
N ASP A 585 11.32 15.18 -35.26
CA ASP A 585 11.68 16.30 -34.39
C ASP A 585 11.83 15.86 -32.93
N LEU A 586 10.97 14.96 -32.45
CA LEU A 586 11.06 14.36 -31.12
C LEU A 586 12.37 13.57 -30.98
N LEU A 587 12.71 12.70 -31.94
CA LEU A 587 13.97 11.95 -31.93
C LEU A 587 15.20 12.85 -31.93
N ARG A 588 15.18 13.95 -32.69
CA ARG A 588 16.26 14.94 -32.68
C ARG A 588 16.41 15.61 -31.30
N SER A 589 15.30 15.91 -30.63
CA SER A 589 15.32 16.47 -29.28
C SER A 589 15.84 15.47 -28.25
N ILE A 590 15.50 14.19 -28.39
CA ILE A 590 15.99 13.12 -27.49
C ILE A 590 17.51 12.98 -27.64
N GLU A 591 18.02 12.87 -28.86
CA GLU A 591 19.45 12.72 -29.16
C GLU A 591 20.31 13.88 -28.61
N GLN A 592 19.77 15.10 -28.62
CA GLN A 592 20.44 16.28 -28.05
C GLN A 592 20.47 16.28 -26.52
N ALA A 593 19.52 15.60 -25.88
CA ALA A 593 19.35 15.55 -24.43
C ALA A 593 19.98 14.32 -23.76
N VAL A 594 20.56 13.39 -24.54
CA VAL A 594 21.29 12.23 -24.02
C VAL A 594 22.44 12.70 -23.13
N ASP A 595 22.45 12.23 -21.90
CA ASP A 595 23.55 12.45 -20.97
C ASP A 595 24.79 11.67 -21.45
N ARG A 596 25.94 12.34 -21.45
CA ARG A 596 27.24 11.78 -21.90
C ARG A 596 28.22 11.58 -20.76
N SER A 597 27.72 11.69 -19.52
CA SER A 597 28.52 11.55 -18.30
C SER A 597 28.79 10.08 -17.94
N ASP A 598 27.88 9.16 -18.32
CA ASP A 598 28.01 7.72 -18.13
C ASP A 598 28.00 6.99 -19.50
N PRO A 599 29.11 6.32 -19.89
CA PRO A 599 29.20 5.59 -21.16
C PRO A 599 28.18 4.45 -21.31
N SER A 600 27.79 3.78 -20.23
CA SER A 600 26.84 2.66 -20.26
C SER A 600 25.41 3.14 -20.52
N GLU A 601 25.04 4.27 -19.92
CA GLU A 601 23.74 4.90 -20.14
C GLU A 601 23.64 5.53 -21.53
N GLU A 602 24.74 6.13 -22.03
CA GLU A 602 24.80 6.71 -23.37
C GLU A 602 24.56 5.63 -24.45
N VAL A 603 25.20 4.46 -24.34
CA VAL A 603 25.03 3.38 -25.33
C VAL A 603 23.59 2.89 -25.39
N LEU A 604 22.98 2.64 -24.23
CA LEU A 604 21.60 2.18 -24.12
C LEU A 604 20.59 3.19 -24.71
N ALA A 605 20.83 4.49 -24.47
CA ALA A 605 20.05 5.57 -25.08
C ALA A 605 20.21 5.63 -26.61
N LEU A 606 21.44 5.47 -27.12
CA LEU A 606 21.72 5.46 -28.56
C LEU A 606 21.04 4.28 -29.27
N LEU A 607 21.03 3.08 -28.66
CA LEU A 607 20.33 1.92 -29.21
C LEU A 607 18.82 2.18 -29.36
N ALA A 608 18.17 2.75 -28.35
CA ALA A 608 16.76 3.10 -28.41
C ALA A 608 16.45 4.14 -29.51
N ILE A 609 17.35 5.12 -29.70
CA ILE A 609 17.24 6.12 -30.76
C ILE A 609 17.43 5.49 -32.15
N ALA A 610 18.40 4.59 -32.31
CA ALA A 610 18.65 3.89 -33.57
C ALA A 610 17.43 3.08 -34.02
N GLU A 611 16.82 2.32 -33.10
CA GLU A 611 15.59 1.57 -33.37
C GLU A 611 14.45 2.48 -33.82
N ALA A 612 14.22 3.58 -33.10
CA ALA A 612 13.15 4.52 -33.43
C ALA A 612 13.40 5.29 -34.73
N LEU A 613 14.65 5.59 -35.07
CA LEU A 613 15.04 6.16 -36.37
C LEU A 613 14.79 5.18 -37.52
N ALA A 614 15.09 3.90 -37.33
CA ALA A 614 14.82 2.88 -38.33
C ALA A 614 13.31 2.69 -38.55
N HIS A 615 12.53 2.70 -37.46
CA HIS A 615 11.06 2.68 -37.51
C HIS A 615 10.50 3.91 -38.23
N ALA A 616 11.08 5.09 -38.01
CA ALA A 616 10.71 6.33 -38.67
C ALA A 616 11.25 6.48 -40.12
N GLU A 617 11.60 5.37 -40.77
CA GLU A 617 12.12 5.30 -42.15
C GLU A 617 13.40 6.13 -42.40
N GLN A 618 14.28 6.25 -41.41
CA GLN A 618 15.60 6.91 -41.52
C GLN A 618 16.77 5.92 -41.34
N PRO A 619 16.90 4.90 -42.21
CA PRO A 619 17.86 3.79 -42.02
C PRO A 619 19.33 4.24 -42.02
N GLY A 620 19.67 5.28 -42.80
CA GLY A 620 21.04 5.81 -42.81
C GLY A 620 21.46 6.38 -41.47
N ARG A 621 20.60 7.21 -40.84
CA ARG A 621 20.86 7.78 -39.51
C ARG A 621 20.81 6.71 -38.42
N ALA A 622 19.89 5.76 -38.52
CA ALA A 622 19.82 4.63 -37.59
C ALA A 622 21.14 3.83 -37.59
N SER A 623 21.70 3.56 -38.77
CA SER A 623 23.01 2.89 -38.89
C SER A 623 24.14 3.72 -38.28
N GLU A 624 24.18 5.03 -38.53
CA GLU A 624 25.21 5.92 -37.94
C GLU A 624 25.17 5.93 -36.41
N VAL A 625 23.97 5.93 -35.82
CA VAL A 625 23.77 5.91 -34.36
C VAL A 625 24.16 4.53 -33.78
N LEU A 626 23.81 3.44 -34.46
CA LEU A 626 24.23 2.08 -34.07
C LEU A 626 25.76 1.91 -34.16
N ASP A 627 26.40 2.44 -35.21
CA ASP A 627 27.87 2.45 -35.34
C ASP A 627 28.56 3.21 -34.21
N ARG A 628 27.91 4.25 -33.67
CA ARG A 628 28.41 4.97 -32.50
C ARG A 628 28.29 4.12 -31.24
N ALA A 629 27.14 3.50 -31.01
CA ALA A 629 26.91 2.61 -29.87
C ALA A 629 27.93 1.45 -29.84
N GLU A 630 28.13 0.76 -30.98
CA GLU A 630 29.07 -0.37 -31.06
C GLU A 630 30.53 0.03 -30.83
N ARG A 631 30.96 1.22 -31.27
CA ARG A 631 32.32 1.72 -31.02
C ARG A 631 32.58 1.95 -29.54
N MET A 632 31.57 2.33 -28.78
CA MET A 632 31.67 2.49 -27.32
C MET A 632 31.73 1.14 -26.60
N CYS A 633 31.02 0.12 -27.10
CA CYS A 633 31.10 -1.26 -26.61
C CYS A 633 32.45 -1.94 -26.87
N SER A 634 33.33 -1.34 -27.67
CA SER A 634 34.68 -1.87 -27.94
C SER A 634 35.74 -1.30 -26.98
N SER A 635 35.32 -0.74 -25.83
CA SER A 635 36.19 -0.18 -24.79
C SER A 635 36.45 -1.19 -23.65
N ASP A 636 37.55 -1.03 -22.89
CA ASP A 636 38.01 -1.96 -21.82
C ASP A 636 37.08 -2.04 -20.58
N ASP A 637 35.82 -1.62 -20.67
CA ASP A 637 34.84 -1.67 -19.58
C ASP A 637 34.10 -3.01 -19.56
N TRP A 638 34.36 -3.82 -18.53
CA TRP A 638 33.78 -5.15 -18.36
C TRP A 638 32.24 -5.15 -18.31
N TYR A 639 31.59 -4.05 -17.88
CA TYR A 639 30.13 -3.94 -17.84
C TYR A 639 29.52 -3.78 -19.25
N LEU A 640 30.21 -3.01 -20.11
CA LEU A 640 29.84 -2.84 -21.52
C LEU A 640 30.09 -4.11 -22.34
N ASP A 641 31.05 -4.93 -21.92
CA ASP A 641 31.41 -6.16 -22.63
C ASP A 641 30.47 -7.33 -22.29
N GLU A 642 29.86 -7.37 -21.09
CA GLU A 642 28.99 -8.48 -20.67
C GLU A 642 27.50 -8.30 -21.00
N TRP A 643 26.92 -7.09 -20.87
CA TRP A 643 25.45 -6.89 -20.84
C TRP A 643 24.85 -6.06 -21.98
N VAL A 644 25.68 -5.49 -22.84
CA VAL A 644 25.26 -4.63 -23.96
C VAL A 644 25.26 -5.33 -25.33
N PRO A 645 26.11 -6.35 -25.60
CA PRO A 645 26.14 -7.00 -26.91
C PRO A 645 24.83 -7.66 -27.36
N ASP A 646 23.99 -8.17 -26.45
CA ASP A 646 22.67 -8.72 -26.76
C ASP A 646 21.70 -7.63 -27.23
N GLN A 647 21.72 -6.44 -26.60
CA GLN A 647 20.88 -5.31 -26.97
C GLN A 647 21.27 -4.74 -28.35
N VAL A 648 22.55 -4.76 -28.69
CA VAL A 648 23.05 -4.44 -30.04
C VAL A 648 22.49 -5.42 -31.07
N VAL A 649 22.50 -6.73 -30.76
CA VAL A 649 21.93 -7.77 -31.64
C VAL A 649 20.43 -7.56 -31.84
N ARG A 650 19.67 -7.30 -30.77
CA ARG A 650 18.23 -7.01 -30.84
C ARG A 650 17.96 -5.78 -31.72
N CYS A 651 18.71 -4.71 -31.50
CA CYS A 651 18.59 -3.47 -32.28
C CYS A 651 18.87 -3.71 -33.78
N ALA A 652 19.97 -4.41 -34.11
CA ALA A 652 20.31 -4.72 -35.51
C ALA A 652 19.20 -5.52 -36.21
N ILE A 653 18.62 -6.53 -35.55
CA ILE A 653 17.51 -7.33 -36.12
C ILE A 653 16.25 -6.48 -36.29
N ARG A 654 15.91 -5.62 -35.32
CA ARG A 654 14.78 -4.69 -35.42
C ARG A 654 14.98 -3.63 -36.51
N MET A 655 16.21 -3.28 -36.83
CA MET A 655 16.54 -2.44 -37.98
C MET A 655 16.48 -3.20 -39.32
N GLY A 656 16.42 -4.54 -39.28
CA GLY A 656 16.45 -5.41 -40.47
C GLY A 656 17.85 -5.81 -40.93
N ASP A 657 18.90 -5.53 -40.16
CA ASP A 657 20.30 -5.88 -40.46
C ASP A 657 20.71 -7.18 -39.74
N VAL A 658 20.17 -8.30 -40.24
CA VAL A 658 20.40 -9.64 -39.69
C VAL A 658 21.86 -10.09 -39.88
N ASP A 659 22.53 -9.62 -40.93
CA ASP A 659 23.94 -9.94 -41.18
C ASP A 659 24.84 -9.33 -40.10
N ARG A 660 24.54 -8.12 -39.64
CA ARG A 660 25.25 -7.47 -38.53
C ARG A 660 25.03 -8.19 -37.22
N ALA A 661 23.81 -8.60 -36.92
CA ALA A 661 23.48 -9.42 -35.76
C ALA A 661 24.26 -10.75 -35.75
N LEU A 662 24.29 -11.47 -36.89
CA LEU A 662 25.03 -12.73 -37.03
C LEU A 662 26.54 -12.55 -36.77
N ARG A 663 27.17 -11.53 -37.38
CA ARG A 663 28.60 -11.23 -37.14
C ARG A 663 28.89 -10.98 -35.66
N ARG A 664 27.98 -10.29 -34.95
CA ARG A 664 28.15 -9.99 -33.53
C ARG A 664 28.01 -11.23 -32.65
N VAL A 665 27.04 -12.10 -32.94
CA VAL A 665 26.87 -13.39 -32.25
C VAL A 665 28.06 -14.33 -32.50
N GLU A 666 28.57 -14.40 -33.73
CA GLU A 666 29.71 -15.24 -34.09
C GLU A 666 31.01 -14.81 -33.41
N SER A 667 31.20 -13.49 -33.21
CA SER A 667 32.37 -12.94 -32.53
C SER A 667 32.29 -13.00 -30.99
N ALA A 668 31.15 -13.40 -30.42
CA ALA A 668 30.95 -13.48 -28.98
C ALA A 668 31.62 -14.71 -28.36
N SER A 669 31.91 -14.62 -27.05
CA SER A 669 32.41 -15.76 -26.26
C SER A 669 31.36 -16.88 -26.18
N ALA A 670 31.80 -18.10 -25.85
CA ALA A 670 30.91 -19.25 -25.75
C ALA A 670 29.86 -19.15 -24.61
N SER A 671 30.06 -18.32 -23.58
CA SER A 671 29.04 -18.13 -22.54
C SER A 671 27.96 -17.14 -22.97
N MET A 672 28.33 -16.08 -23.68
CA MET A 672 27.41 -15.01 -24.11
C MET A 672 26.58 -15.40 -25.33
N ARG A 673 27.06 -16.36 -26.13
CA ARG A 673 26.44 -16.75 -27.39
C ARG A 673 25.03 -17.30 -27.23
N ASP A 674 24.73 -18.04 -26.15
CA ASP A 674 23.38 -18.57 -25.89
C ASP A 674 22.37 -17.44 -25.61
N ASP A 675 22.75 -16.46 -24.78
CA ASP A 675 21.90 -15.32 -24.46
C ASP A 675 21.65 -14.43 -25.68
N MET A 676 22.70 -14.16 -26.47
CA MET A 676 22.58 -13.39 -27.71
C MET A 676 21.76 -14.13 -28.79
N LEU A 677 21.88 -15.47 -28.87
CA LEU A 677 21.06 -16.27 -29.80
C LEU A 677 19.61 -16.37 -29.36
N SER A 678 19.35 -16.52 -28.06
CA SER A 678 17.99 -16.46 -27.53
C SER A 678 17.33 -15.14 -27.90
N ALA A 679 18.03 -14.03 -27.66
CA ALA A 679 17.58 -12.70 -28.06
C ALA A 679 17.35 -12.58 -29.58
N ALA A 680 18.25 -13.13 -30.39
CA ALA A 680 18.14 -13.07 -31.84
C ALA A 680 16.94 -13.88 -32.38
N VAL A 681 16.72 -15.09 -31.84
CA VAL A 681 15.63 -15.98 -32.21
C VAL A 681 14.27 -15.38 -31.83
N GLU A 682 14.18 -14.71 -30.66
CA GLU A 682 12.97 -14.00 -30.22
C GLU A 682 12.59 -12.86 -31.17
N GLU A 683 13.58 -12.09 -31.65
CA GLU A 683 13.37 -10.90 -32.50
C GLU A 683 13.28 -11.23 -34.01
N ALA A 684 13.54 -12.48 -34.41
CA ALA A 684 13.55 -12.88 -35.81
C ALA A 684 12.19 -12.61 -36.51
N ARG A 685 12.22 -11.79 -37.56
CA ARG A 685 11.03 -11.31 -38.27
C ARG A 685 10.53 -12.30 -39.31
N THR A 686 11.43 -12.92 -40.07
CA THR A 686 11.09 -13.86 -41.13
C THR A 686 11.49 -15.30 -40.78
N VAL A 687 10.90 -16.27 -41.48
CA VAL A 687 11.29 -17.69 -41.37
C VAL A 687 12.72 -17.89 -41.87
N GLU A 688 13.16 -17.11 -42.87
CA GLU A 688 14.52 -17.15 -43.38
C GLU A 688 15.53 -16.71 -42.32
N ASP A 689 15.27 -15.61 -41.61
CA ASP A 689 16.12 -15.15 -40.50
C ASP A 689 16.23 -16.21 -39.41
N LEU A 690 15.09 -16.83 -39.07
CA LEU A 690 15.03 -17.88 -38.07
C LEU A 690 15.88 -19.10 -38.47
N ASP A 691 15.80 -19.54 -39.72
CA ASP A 691 16.63 -20.65 -40.24
C ASP A 691 18.12 -20.30 -40.27
N ARG A 692 18.48 -19.01 -40.44
CA ARG A 692 19.88 -18.56 -40.34
C ARG A 692 20.42 -18.68 -38.92
N PHE A 693 19.63 -18.33 -37.90
CA PHE A 693 19.99 -18.51 -36.49
C PHE A 693 19.94 -19.97 -36.03
N ALA A 694 19.06 -20.80 -36.61
CA ALA A 694 18.93 -22.23 -36.28
C ALA A 694 20.27 -22.96 -36.34
N ARG A 695 21.10 -22.67 -37.36
CA ARG A 695 22.43 -23.29 -37.53
C ARG A 695 23.39 -23.01 -36.37
N LEU A 696 23.27 -21.84 -35.75
CA LEU A 696 24.09 -21.47 -34.59
C LEU A 696 23.54 -22.08 -33.30
N VAL A 697 22.21 -22.25 -33.20
CA VAL A 697 21.56 -22.97 -32.09
C VAL A 697 21.93 -24.45 -32.11
N ASP A 698 21.89 -25.10 -33.27
CA ASP A 698 22.27 -26.50 -33.43
C ASP A 698 23.73 -26.74 -32.99
N ALA A 699 24.65 -25.84 -33.36
CA ALA A 699 26.04 -25.91 -32.93
C ALA A 699 26.22 -25.79 -31.40
N LEU A 700 25.39 -24.97 -30.72
CA LEU A 700 25.41 -24.88 -29.26
C LEU A 700 24.86 -26.15 -28.59
N VAL A 701 23.80 -26.73 -29.16
CA VAL A 701 23.19 -27.96 -28.66
C VAL A 701 24.17 -29.13 -28.77
N ASP A 702 24.91 -29.22 -29.89
CA ASP A 702 25.94 -30.24 -30.09
C ASP A 702 27.09 -30.11 -29.06
N ASP A 703 27.38 -28.89 -28.61
CA ASP A 703 28.34 -28.58 -27.53
C ASP A 703 27.76 -28.79 -26.10
N GLY A 704 26.51 -29.25 -25.98
CA GLY A 704 25.83 -29.48 -24.71
C GLY A 704 25.33 -28.20 -24.01
N ARG A 705 25.10 -27.12 -24.76
CA ARG A 705 24.62 -25.80 -24.29
C ARG A 705 23.37 -25.37 -25.08
N GLY A 706 22.92 -24.12 -24.93
CA GLY A 706 21.89 -23.57 -25.83
C GLY A 706 20.44 -23.75 -25.34
N VAL A 707 20.21 -24.00 -24.05
CA VAL A 707 18.86 -24.32 -23.54
C VAL A 707 17.89 -23.17 -23.77
N ARG A 708 18.33 -21.91 -23.54
CA ARG A 708 17.50 -20.71 -23.72
C ARG A 708 17.16 -20.49 -25.19
N ALA A 709 18.18 -20.48 -26.05
CA ALA A 709 17.96 -20.30 -27.49
C ALA A 709 17.09 -21.41 -28.11
N THR A 710 17.26 -22.66 -27.68
CA THR A 710 16.46 -23.81 -28.16
C THR A 710 15.00 -23.69 -27.72
N ALA A 711 14.75 -23.29 -26.46
CA ALA A 711 13.40 -23.07 -25.95
C ALA A 711 12.69 -21.90 -26.68
N ALA A 712 13.40 -20.78 -26.91
CA ALA A 712 12.90 -19.67 -27.71
C ALA A 712 12.57 -20.09 -29.16
N PHE A 713 13.43 -20.94 -29.75
CA PHE A 713 13.22 -21.47 -31.09
C PHE A 713 11.96 -22.35 -31.16
N ALA A 714 11.73 -23.19 -30.15
CA ALA A 714 10.54 -24.02 -30.08
C ALA A 714 9.25 -23.18 -30.11
N VAL A 715 9.20 -22.06 -29.39
CA VAL A 715 8.07 -21.12 -29.40
C VAL A 715 7.90 -20.51 -30.79
N ARG A 716 9.00 -20.12 -31.45
CA ARG A 716 8.93 -19.50 -32.77
C ARG A 716 8.51 -20.47 -33.87
N ALA A 717 8.99 -21.72 -33.83
CA ALA A 717 8.60 -22.80 -34.72
C ALA A 717 7.09 -23.11 -34.60
N HIS A 718 6.55 -23.14 -33.37
CA HIS A 718 5.13 -23.31 -33.14
C HIS A 718 4.30 -22.17 -33.76
N ARG A 719 4.70 -20.91 -33.56
CA ARG A 719 4.04 -19.74 -34.16
C ARG A 719 4.10 -19.75 -35.70
N ALA A 720 5.12 -20.39 -36.27
CA ALA A 720 5.24 -20.61 -37.72
C ALA A 720 4.39 -21.80 -38.23
N GLY A 721 3.71 -22.53 -37.34
CA GLY A 721 2.84 -23.66 -37.67
C GLY A 721 3.52 -25.04 -37.65
N ASP A 722 4.79 -25.12 -37.25
CA ASP A 722 5.54 -26.39 -37.18
C ASP A 722 5.51 -26.98 -35.77
N ALA A 723 4.37 -27.59 -35.42
CA ALA A 723 4.14 -28.17 -34.10
C ALA A 723 5.10 -29.33 -33.79
N LYS A 724 5.52 -30.10 -34.82
CA LYS A 724 6.43 -31.24 -34.64
C LYS A 724 7.83 -30.75 -34.28
N ARG A 725 8.37 -29.81 -35.06
CA ARG A 725 9.70 -29.23 -34.78
C ARG A 725 9.72 -28.52 -33.43
N SER A 726 8.65 -27.84 -33.05
CA SER A 726 8.50 -27.24 -31.72
C SER A 726 8.62 -28.29 -30.60
N SER A 727 7.87 -29.39 -30.69
CA SER A 727 7.91 -30.47 -29.70
C SER A 727 9.29 -31.14 -29.62
N ASP A 728 9.94 -31.37 -30.77
CA ASP A 728 11.28 -31.99 -30.81
C ASP A 728 12.31 -31.07 -30.13
N LEU A 729 12.24 -29.76 -30.36
CA LEU A 729 13.12 -28.76 -29.76
C LEU A 729 12.92 -28.62 -28.25
N LEU A 730 11.67 -28.67 -27.75
CA LEU A 730 11.41 -28.69 -26.30
C LEU A 730 12.06 -29.90 -25.63
N ALA A 731 11.95 -31.08 -26.26
CA ALA A 731 12.59 -32.29 -25.74
C ALA A 731 14.12 -32.23 -25.80
N VAL A 732 14.69 -31.55 -26.81
CA VAL A 732 16.14 -31.28 -26.89
C VAL A 732 16.55 -30.34 -25.76
N ALA A 733 15.88 -29.19 -25.58
CA ALA A 733 16.19 -28.23 -24.53
C ALA A 733 16.12 -28.84 -23.12
N GLU A 734 15.08 -29.66 -22.87
CA GLU A 734 14.90 -30.39 -21.61
C GLU A 734 16.07 -31.36 -21.34
N ARG A 735 16.44 -32.18 -22.34
CA ARG A 735 17.57 -33.11 -22.21
C ARG A 735 18.87 -32.36 -21.98
N THR A 736 19.14 -31.31 -22.73
CA THR A 736 20.36 -30.50 -22.61
C THR A 736 20.48 -29.85 -21.23
N ALA A 737 19.37 -29.36 -20.65
CA ALA A 737 19.36 -28.81 -19.30
C ALA A 737 19.72 -29.87 -18.24
N VAL A 738 19.18 -31.08 -18.37
CA VAL A 738 19.42 -32.20 -17.44
C VAL A 738 20.84 -32.75 -17.59
N SER A 739 21.28 -33.03 -18.81
CA SER A 739 22.61 -33.62 -19.07
C SER A 739 23.74 -32.61 -18.90
N GLY A 740 23.49 -31.33 -19.13
CA GLY A 740 24.45 -30.24 -18.99
C GLY A 740 24.64 -29.74 -17.55
N GLY A 741 23.96 -30.33 -16.56
CA GLY A 741 24.09 -29.93 -15.16
C GLY A 741 23.50 -28.55 -14.84
N THR A 742 22.54 -28.08 -15.65
CA THR A 742 21.85 -26.79 -15.47
C THR A 742 20.33 -26.94 -15.23
N PRO A 743 19.87 -27.72 -14.22
CA PRO A 743 18.43 -27.90 -13.94
C PRO A 743 17.65 -26.61 -13.72
N HIS A 744 18.30 -25.54 -13.26
CA HIS A 744 17.69 -24.22 -13.07
C HIS A 744 17.16 -23.60 -14.39
N LEU A 745 17.68 -24.02 -15.55
CA LEU A 745 17.21 -23.56 -16.86
C LEU A 745 15.92 -24.26 -17.33
N LEU A 746 15.43 -25.29 -16.63
CA LEU A 746 14.16 -25.96 -16.94
C LEU A 746 12.96 -25.01 -16.85
N VAL A 747 13.08 -23.89 -16.11
CA VAL A 747 12.05 -22.83 -16.08
C VAL A 747 11.77 -22.25 -17.47
N HIS A 748 12.81 -22.06 -18.30
CA HIS A 748 12.65 -21.55 -19.66
C HIS A 748 11.97 -22.58 -20.58
N VAL A 749 12.26 -23.87 -20.37
CA VAL A 749 11.62 -24.98 -21.09
C VAL A 749 10.15 -25.10 -20.70
N ALA A 750 9.83 -25.01 -19.41
CA ALA A 750 8.45 -25.03 -18.91
C ALA A 750 7.63 -23.83 -19.42
N ALA A 751 8.22 -22.63 -19.41
CA ALA A 751 7.59 -21.43 -19.97
C ALA A 751 7.35 -21.56 -21.49
N ALA A 752 8.32 -22.12 -22.24
CA ALA A 752 8.16 -22.37 -23.66
C ALA A 752 7.09 -23.43 -23.95
N ALA A 753 7.04 -24.52 -23.18
CA ALA A 753 5.99 -25.56 -23.26
C ALA A 753 4.59 -24.96 -23.02
N ALA A 754 4.46 -24.11 -21.99
CA ALA A 754 3.23 -23.37 -21.72
C ALA A 754 2.85 -22.47 -22.91
N ALA A 755 3.80 -21.72 -23.47
CA ALA A 755 3.57 -20.79 -24.58
C ALA A 755 3.13 -21.48 -25.88
N VAL A 756 3.47 -22.76 -26.09
CA VAL A 756 3.05 -23.56 -27.25
C VAL A 756 1.82 -24.44 -26.97
N GLY A 757 1.23 -24.34 -25.77
CA GLY A 757 0.04 -25.08 -25.38
C GLY A 757 0.27 -26.51 -24.87
N ASP A 758 1.52 -26.93 -24.65
CA ASP A 758 1.86 -28.22 -24.00
C ASP A 758 1.80 -28.07 -22.47
N VAL A 759 0.57 -27.92 -21.97
CA VAL A 759 0.29 -27.67 -20.55
C VAL A 759 0.70 -28.83 -19.66
N ASP A 760 0.57 -30.07 -20.14
CA ASP A 760 0.91 -31.26 -19.35
C ASP A 760 2.43 -31.33 -19.11
N ARG A 761 3.25 -31.00 -20.12
CA ARG A 761 4.70 -30.87 -19.95
C ARG A 761 5.09 -29.71 -19.06
N ALA A 762 4.46 -28.55 -19.22
CA ALA A 762 4.73 -27.38 -18.38
C ALA A 762 4.45 -27.66 -16.90
N LEU A 763 3.34 -28.35 -16.60
CA LEU A 763 2.98 -28.76 -15.23
C LEU A 763 3.88 -29.86 -14.67
N ALA A 764 4.39 -30.78 -15.51
CA ALA A 764 5.34 -31.80 -15.06
C ALA A 764 6.69 -31.21 -14.65
N LEU A 765 7.09 -30.09 -15.28
CA LEU A 765 8.34 -29.40 -14.98
C LEU A 765 8.22 -28.41 -13.80
N ALA A 766 7.02 -27.90 -13.50
CA ALA A 766 6.79 -26.90 -12.45
C ALA A 766 7.27 -27.26 -11.02
N PRO A 767 7.12 -28.50 -10.51
CA PRO A 767 7.60 -28.89 -9.18
C PRO A 767 9.14 -28.89 -9.05
N THR A 768 9.85 -28.98 -10.18
CA THR A 768 11.32 -29.07 -10.20
C THR A 768 12.00 -27.69 -10.20
N THR A 769 11.23 -26.61 -10.34
CA THR A 769 11.69 -25.23 -10.51
C THR A 769 11.25 -24.34 -9.35
N ALA A 770 11.47 -24.79 -8.12
CA ALA A 770 10.93 -24.30 -6.84
C ALA A 770 10.85 -22.76 -6.60
N SER A 771 11.47 -21.93 -7.43
CA SER A 771 11.45 -20.47 -7.32
C SER A 771 10.28 -19.77 -8.01
N SER A 772 9.44 -20.43 -8.84
CA SER A 772 8.39 -19.70 -9.59
C SER A 772 7.18 -20.52 -10.05
N GLU A 773 6.67 -21.46 -9.23
CA GLU A 773 5.44 -22.22 -9.57
C GLU A 773 4.26 -21.29 -9.92
N ALA A 774 4.09 -20.18 -9.18
CA ALA A 774 3.04 -19.20 -9.46
C ALA A 774 3.14 -18.58 -10.86
N GLU A 775 4.34 -18.15 -11.27
CA GLU A 775 4.57 -17.53 -12.59
C GLU A 775 4.33 -18.54 -13.72
N LEU A 776 4.78 -19.78 -13.55
CA LEU A 776 4.55 -20.86 -14.51
C LEU A 776 3.05 -21.18 -14.64
N LEU A 777 2.31 -21.25 -13.53
CA LEU A 777 0.87 -21.48 -13.55
C LEU A 777 0.10 -20.31 -14.18
N ILE A 778 0.50 -19.06 -13.94
CA ILE A 778 -0.07 -17.86 -14.61
C ILE A 778 0.18 -17.93 -16.11
N THR A 779 1.40 -18.28 -16.51
CA THR A 779 1.81 -18.39 -17.91
C THR A 779 1.00 -19.48 -18.62
N ALA A 780 0.90 -20.67 -18.02
CA ALA A 780 0.10 -21.78 -18.54
C ALA A 780 -1.39 -21.42 -18.65
N ALA A 781 -1.96 -20.80 -17.61
CA ALA A 781 -3.35 -20.36 -17.64
C ALA A 781 -3.60 -19.31 -18.73
N THR A 782 -2.67 -18.37 -18.92
CA THR A 782 -2.77 -17.32 -19.94
C THR A 782 -2.72 -17.89 -21.35
N ALA A 783 -1.92 -18.94 -21.58
CA ALA A 783 -1.84 -19.64 -22.87
C ALA A 783 -3.13 -20.41 -23.23
N LEU A 784 -3.92 -20.81 -22.22
CA LEU A 784 -5.20 -21.49 -22.44
C LEU A 784 -6.35 -20.55 -22.82
N ILE A 785 -6.21 -19.24 -22.61
CA ILE A 785 -7.27 -18.25 -22.89
C ILE A 785 -7.49 -18.15 -24.41
N GLY A 786 -8.74 -18.30 -24.85
CA GLY A 786 -9.10 -18.32 -26.28
C GLY A 786 -8.88 -19.66 -26.97
N THR A 787 -8.57 -20.73 -26.22
CA THR A 787 -8.46 -22.12 -26.73
C THR A 787 -9.66 -22.96 -26.28
N ASP A 788 -9.85 -24.15 -26.86
CA ASP A 788 -10.89 -25.12 -26.44
C ASP A 788 -10.73 -25.58 -24.97
N ARG A 789 -9.56 -25.36 -24.36
CA ARG A 789 -9.24 -25.71 -22.97
C ARG A 789 -9.30 -24.52 -22.00
N GLU A 790 -9.89 -23.39 -22.38
CA GLU A 790 -10.04 -22.20 -21.52
C GLU A 790 -10.68 -22.50 -20.15
N HIS A 791 -11.56 -23.51 -20.08
CA HIS A 791 -12.22 -23.94 -18.84
C HIS A 791 -11.27 -24.40 -17.72
N ALA A 792 -10.03 -24.78 -18.05
CA ALA A 792 -9.01 -25.16 -17.06
C ALA A 792 -8.21 -23.96 -16.52
N ALA A 793 -8.26 -22.80 -17.18
CA ALA A 793 -7.51 -21.62 -16.77
C ALA A 793 -7.88 -21.07 -15.38
N PRO A 794 -9.16 -21.00 -14.96
CA PRO A 794 -9.52 -20.53 -13.62
C PRO A 794 -8.89 -21.37 -12.49
N GLU A 795 -8.85 -22.69 -12.66
CA GLU A 795 -8.26 -23.60 -11.68
C GLU A 795 -6.75 -23.38 -11.55
N LEU A 796 -6.05 -23.24 -12.69
CA LEU A 796 -4.63 -22.93 -12.70
C LEU A 796 -4.33 -21.56 -12.08
N LEU A 797 -5.16 -20.54 -12.32
CA LEU A 797 -5.00 -19.23 -11.69
C LEU A 797 -5.31 -19.25 -10.20
N HIS A 798 -6.25 -20.08 -9.74
CA HIS A 798 -6.47 -20.30 -8.31
C HIS A 798 -5.26 -20.99 -7.66
N ARG A 799 -4.69 -22.02 -8.30
CA ARG A 799 -3.45 -22.64 -7.84
C ARG A 799 -2.27 -21.67 -7.87
N ALA A 800 -2.14 -20.87 -8.92
CA ALA A 800 -1.10 -19.84 -9.00
C ALA A 800 -1.27 -18.81 -7.88
N GLN A 801 -2.51 -18.41 -7.60
CA GLN A 801 -2.82 -17.52 -6.50
C GLN A 801 -2.44 -18.16 -5.16
N ARG A 802 -2.61 -19.47 -4.96
CA ARG A 802 -2.13 -20.18 -3.75
C ARG A 802 -0.61 -20.25 -3.69
N ALA A 803 0.03 -20.67 -4.78
CA ALA A 803 1.49 -20.75 -4.89
C ALA A 803 2.18 -19.38 -4.76
N ALA A 804 1.50 -18.28 -5.14
CA ALA A 804 1.94 -16.90 -4.95
C ALA A 804 1.77 -16.41 -3.52
N ARG A 805 0.94 -17.08 -2.69
CA ARG A 805 0.73 -16.73 -1.28
C ARG A 805 1.74 -17.41 -0.34
N ASP A 806 2.31 -18.55 -0.77
CA ASP A 806 3.30 -19.35 -0.04
C ASP A 806 4.82 -19.04 -0.32
N PRO A 807 5.25 -18.22 -1.30
CA PRO A 807 6.63 -18.29 -1.79
C PRO A 807 7.68 -17.57 -0.92
N PHE A 808 7.27 -16.79 0.08
CA PHE A 808 8.18 -16.11 1.02
C PHE A 808 8.18 -16.70 2.44
N ALA A 809 7.53 -17.85 2.62
CA ALA A 809 7.27 -18.47 3.91
C ALA A 809 8.50 -18.76 4.78
N PRO A 810 9.70 -19.14 4.30
CA PRO A 810 10.79 -19.53 5.22
C PRO A 810 11.51 -18.34 5.86
N VAL A 811 11.80 -17.28 5.09
CA VAL A 811 12.59 -16.13 5.57
C VAL A 811 11.80 -15.29 6.55
N HIS A 812 10.58 -14.89 6.17
CA HIS A 812 9.72 -14.08 7.03
C HIS A 812 9.36 -14.86 8.31
N ARG A 813 8.97 -16.12 8.18
CA ARG A 813 8.69 -16.99 9.33
C ARG A 813 9.92 -17.19 10.22
N ALA A 814 11.12 -17.29 9.65
CA ALA A 814 12.34 -17.33 10.44
C ALA A 814 12.55 -16.03 11.24
N PHE A 815 12.33 -14.85 10.64
CA PHE A 815 12.38 -13.57 11.35
C PHE A 815 11.35 -13.49 12.48
N GLU A 816 10.09 -13.86 12.21
CA GLU A 816 9.02 -13.86 13.20
C GLU A 816 9.31 -14.82 14.36
N LEU A 817 9.71 -16.06 14.05
CA LEU A 817 10.05 -17.07 15.05
C LEU A 817 11.25 -16.64 15.90
N LEU A 818 12.29 -16.04 15.29
CA LEU A 818 13.42 -15.48 16.02
C LEU A 818 13.01 -14.30 16.90
N ALA A 819 12.12 -13.42 16.43
CA ALA A 819 11.63 -12.29 17.23
C ALA A 819 10.87 -12.78 18.48
N VAL A 820 9.96 -13.75 18.32
CA VAL A 820 9.22 -14.34 19.45
C VAL A 820 10.15 -15.14 20.37
N ALA A 821 11.12 -15.88 19.80
CA ALA A 821 12.11 -16.61 20.59
C ALA A 821 12.96 -15.67 21.44
N ASN A 822 13.40 -14.54 20.88
CA ASN A 822 14.16 -13.53 21.62
C ASN A 822 13.32 -12.89 22.73
N ALA A 823 12.06 -12.53 22.45
CA ALA A 823 11.15 -12.03 23.48
C ALA A 823 10.92 -13.06 24.60
N ALA A 824 10.80 -14.34 24.24
CA ALA A 824 10.70 -15.43 25.20
C ALA A 824 11.96 -15.60 26.05
N LEU A 825 13.16 -15.44 25.45
CA LEU A 825 14.42 -15.44 26.19
C LEU A 825 14.52 -14.26 27.17
N ASP A 826 14.04 -13.07 26.79
CA ASP A 826 14.08 -11.86 27.61
C ASP A 826 13.24 -12.01 28.90
N VAL A 827 12.06 -12.63 28.79
CA VAL A 827 11.17 -12.85 29.95
C VAL A 827 11.36 -14.22 30.64
N GLY A 828 12.27 -15.06 30.13
CA GLY A 828 12.57 -16.38 30.68
C GLY A 828 11.49 -17.45 30.41
N ASP A 829 10.74 -17.34 29.32
CA ASP A 829 9.71 -18.31 28.94
C ASP A 829 10.34 -19.60 28.34
N PRO A 830 9.97 -20.80 28.82
CA PRO A 830 10.52 -22.07 28.32
C PRO A 830 10.19 -22.37 26.84
N ALA A 831 9.21 -21.69 26.25
CA ALA A 831 8.87 -21.85 24.83
C ALA A 831 10.00 -21.41 23.89
N ALA A 832 10.95 -20.59 24.36
CA ALA A 832 12.09 -20.09 23.58
C ALA A 832 12.82 -21.22 22.83
N THR A 833 13.13 -22.34 23.50
CA THR A 833 13.86 -23.46 22.89
C THR A 833 13.11 -24.06 21.71
N SER A 834 11.81 -24.31 21.86
CA SER A 834 10.97 -24.87 20.79
C SER A 834 10.80 -23.89 19.61
N LEU A 835 10.76 -22.58 19.88
CA LEU A 835 10.71 -21.56 18.84
C LEU A 835 12.02 -21.46 18.06
N LEU A 836 13.17 -21.58 18.75
CA LEU A 836 14.49 -21.61 18.10
C LEU A 836 14.68 -22.84 17.21
N ASP A 837 14.19 -24.02 17.63
CA ASP A 837 14.23 -25.22 16.78
C ASP A 837 13.37 -25.06 15.52
N ARG A 838 12.20 -24.43 15.64
CA ARG A 838 11.35 -24.10 14.48
C ARG A 838 12.00 -23.07 13.57
N ALA A 839 12.68 -22.08 14.14
CA ALA A 839 13.42 -21.08 13.38
C ALA A 839 14.57 -21.73 12.60
N ASP A 840 15.32 -22.66 13.19
CA ASP A 840 16.39 -23.43 12.51
C ASP A 840 15.83 -24.16 11.27
N ILE A 841 14.68 -24.84 11.41
CA ILE A 841 14.00 -25.50 10.29
C ILE A 841 13.60 -24.50 9.19
N ALA A 842 13.00 -23.37 9.56
CA ALA A 842 12.60 -22.34 8.59
C ALA A 842 13.82 -21.71 7.87
N ILE A 843 14.93 -21.49 8.58
CA ILE A 843 16.16 -20.96 7.99
C ILE A 843 16.78 -21.97 7.04
N ALA A 844 16.80 -23.26 7.39
CA ALA A 844 17.27 -24.32 6.51
C ALA A 844 16.48 -24.40 5.19
N ALA A 845 15.18 -24.07 5.21
CA ALA A 845 14.31 -24.04 4.04
C ALA A 845 14.41 -22.74 3.20
N THR A 846 15.13 -21.71 3.67
CA THR A 846 15.36 -20.48 2.91
C THR A 846 16.23 -20.78 1.70
N ALA A 847 15.91 -20.28 0.49
CA ALA A 847 16.72 -20.49 -0.73
C ALA A 847 17.86 -19.46 -0.89
N ASP A 848 17.63 -18.20 -0.49
CA ASP A 848 18.58 -17.10 -0.60
C ASP A 848 19.74 -17.26 0.40
N ASN A 849 20.93 -17.56 -0.11
CA ASN A 849 22.13 -17.81 0.71
C ASN A 849 22.53 -16.60 1.56
N LEU A 850 22.36 -15.37 1.07
CA LEU A 850 22.75 -14.17 1.80
C LEU A 850 21.79 -13.91 2.97
N LYS A 851 20.48 -14.00 2.73
CA LYS A 851 19.47 -13.87 3.79
C LYS A 851 19.56 -15.01 4.79
N ARG A 852 19.82 -16.24 4.33
CA ARG A 852 20.05 -17.41 5.20
C ARG A 852 21.21 -17.16 6.14
N ASP A 853 22.36 -16.70 5.64
CA ASP A 853 23.54 -16.40 6.46
C ASP A 853 23.26 -15.34 7.53
N GLN A 854 22.51 -14.29 7.22
CA GLN A 854 22.11 -13.25 8.18
C GLN A 854 21.21 -13.81 9.30
N LEU A 855 20.26 -14.67 8.93
CA LEU A 855 19.36 -15.33 9.88
C LEU A 855 20.10 -16.33 10.78
N LEU A 856 21.09 -17.06 10.24
CA LEU A 856 21.93 -18.00 10.99
C LEU A 856 22.73 -17.30 12.09
N VAL A 857 23.23 -16.08 11.86
CA VAL A 857 23.89 -15.30 12.93
C VAL A 857 22.92 -15.01 14.06
N SER A 858 21.73 -14.51 13.73
CA SER A 858 20.69 -14.18 14.72
C SER A 858 20.26 -15.43 15.51
N LEU A 859 20.16 -16.58 14.84
CA LEU A 859 19.87 -17.87 15.46
C LEU A 859 21.01 -18.31 16.40
N ALA A 860 22.27 -18.21 15.98
CA ALA A 860 23.42 -18.58 16.79
C ALA A 860 23.51 -17.73 18.07
N GLU A 861 23.28 -16.42 17.96
CA GLU A 861 23.22 -15.51 19.10
C GLU A 861 22.12 -15.92 20.09
N ALA A 862 20.91 -16.19 19.60
CA ALA A 862 19.79 -16.62 20.44
C ALA A 862 20.02 -18.01 21.08
N MET A 863 20.61 -18.96 20.35
CA MET A 863 21.01 -20.27 20.87
C MET A 863 22.05 -20.12 21.99
N ALA A 864 23.05 -19.26 21.84
CA ALA A 864 24.04 -18.99 22.88
C ALA A 864 23.42 -18.32 24.11
N ARG A 865 22.50 -17.37 23.93
CA ARG A 865 21.72 -16.77 25.03
C ARG A 865 20.86 -17.79 25.78
N SER A 866 20.33 -18.79 25.09
CA SER A 866 19.59 -19.91 25.69
C SER A 866 20.48 -20.92 26.43
N GLY A 867 21.80 -20.86 26.23
CA GLY A 867 22.77 -21.82 26.78
C GLY A 867 23.04 -23.05 25.90
N ARG A 868 22.56 -23.08 24.65
CA ARG A 868 22.81 -24.15 23.66
C ARG A 868 24.05 -23.85 22.84
N VAL A 869 25.19 -23.86 23.54
CA VAL A 869 26.40 -23.23 23.04
C VAL A 869 27.08 -24.07 21.94
N GLU A 870 26.99 -25.39 21.98
CA GLU A 870 27.54 -26.28 20.95
C GLU A 870 26.83 -26.08 19.60
N ARG A 871 25.50 -25.95 19.60
CA ARG A 871 24.73 -25.71 18.39
C ARG A 871 25.02 -24.33 17.79
N ALA A 872 25.24 -23.31 18.63
CA ALA A 872 25.63 -21.98 18.18
C ALA A 872 26.99 -21.97 17.46
N ASP A 873 27.95 -22.77 17.92
CA ASP A 873 29.25 -22.95 17.26
C ASP A 873 29.09 -23.64 15.89
N GLU A 874 28.32 -24.75 15.83
CA GLU A 874 28.06 -25.47 14.57
C GLU A 874 27.45 -24.57 13.50
N ILE A 875 26.44 -23.79 13.88
CA ILE A 875 25.78 -22.82 12.99
C ILE A 875 26.80 -21.79 12.49
N THR A 876 27.61 -21.24 13.40
CA THR A 876 28.62 -20.23 13.05
C THR A 876 29.64 -20.78 12.06
N ASP A 877 30.12 -22.00 12.27
CA ASP A 877 31.08 -22.65 11.37
C ASP A 877 30.49 -22.93 9.97
N SER A 878 29.17 -23.05 9.84
CA SER A 878 28.49 -23.23 8.55
C SER A 878 28.32 -21.94 7.71
N THR A 879 28.49 -20.74 8.30
CA THR A 879 28.29 -19.45 7.61
C THR A 879 29.47 -19.02 6.72
N HIS A 880 29.24 -18.12 5.76
CA HIS A 880 30.31 -17.53 4.95
C HIS A 880 31.36 -16.78 5.79
N VAL A 881 32.62 -16.73 5.33
CA VAL A 881 33.79 -16.23 6.08
C VAL A 881 33.57 -14.84 6.70
N SER A 882 33.04 -13.88 5.95
CA SER A 882 32.75 -12.51 6.42
C SER A 882 31.66 -12.45 7.51
N THR A 883 30.64 -13.30 7.38
CA THR A 883 29.54 -13.40 8.36
C THR A 883 29.97 -14.17 9.61
N ARG A 884 30.85 -15.18 9.44
CA ARG A 884 31.44 -15.99 10.52
C ARG A 884 32.22 -15.15 11.52
N ILE A 885 33.03 -14.19 11.07
CA ILE A 885 33.80 -13.31 11.96
C ILE A 885 32.87 -12.51 12.87
N ARG A 886 31.78 -11.96 12.30
CA ARG A 886 30.78 -11.19 13.06
C ARG A 886 30.07 -12.08 14.07
N ALA A 887 29.64 -13.28 13.66
CA ALA A 887 29.02 -14.25 14.56
C ALA A 887 29.95 -14.65 15.72
N LEU A 888 31.22 -14.98 15.44
CA LEU A 888 32.21 -15.31 16.48
C LEU A 888 32.44 -14.15 17.46
N ALA A 889 32.48 -12.91 16.98
CA ALA A 889 32.60 -11.73 17.82
C ALA A 889 31.35 -11.52 18.71
N SER A 890 30.14 -11.67 18.15
CA SER A 890 28.89 -11.63 18.92
C SER A 890 28.82 -12.74 19.97
N LEU A 891 29.18 -13.98 19.62
CA LEU A 891 29.21 -15.11 20.56
C LEU A 891 30.25 -14.91 21.66
N SER A 892 31.42 -14.34 21.34
CA SER A 892 32.43 -13.95 22.33
C SER A 892 31.88 -12.93 23.31
N ALA A 893 31.17 -11.91 22.82
CA ALA A 893 30.51 -10.91 23.65
C ALA A 893 29.45 -11.51 24.58
N ILE A 894 28.58 -12.38 24.05
CA ILE A 894 27.54 -13.06 24.84
C ILE A 894 28.17 -13.95 25.91
N ALA A 895 29.25 -14.68 25.59
CA ALA A 895 29.97 -15.49 26.58
C ALA A 895 30.60 -14.63 27.68
N ALA A 896 31.16 -13.47 27.33
CA ALA A 896 31.71 -12.51 28.29
C ALA A 896 30.63 -11.96 29.24
N ASP A 897 29.46 -11.58 28.70
CA ASP A 897 28.33 -11.07 29.48
C ASP A 897 27.75 -12.12 30.44
N ARG A 898 27.87 -13.41 30.12
CA ARG A 898 27.50 -14.53 31.02
C ARG A 898 28.59 -14.90 32.04
N GLY A 899 29.76 -14.26 31.97
CA GLY A 899 30.90 -14.52 32.85
C GLY A 899 31.79 -15.70 32.43
N ASP A 900 31.55 -16.33 31.26
CA ASP A 900 32.43 -17.36 30.71
C ASP A 900 33.58 -16.72 29.92
N ARG A 901 34.52 -16.15 30.68
CA ARG A 901 35.66 -15.42 30.12
C ARG A 901 36.56 -16.31 29.25
N GLN A 902 36.78 -17.56 29.65
CA GLN A 902 37.67 -18.47 28.93
C GLN A 902 37.11 -18.76 27.53
N ARG A 903 35.82 -19.05 27.42
CA ARG A 903 35.19 -19.29 26.13
C ARG A 903 35.14 -18.03 25.26
N ALA A 904 34.84 -16.88 25.88
CA ALA A 904 34.83 -15.61 25.18
C ALA A 904 36.19 -15.29 24.52
N GLU A 905 37.29 -15.58 25.22
CA GLU A 905 38.65 -15.42 24.68
C GLU A 905 38.92 -16.38 23.51
N VAL A 906 38.53 -17.66 23.63
CA VAL A 906 38.68 -18.65 22.54
C VAL A 906 37.90 -18.23 21.28
N LEU A 907 36.65 -17.76 21.44
CA LEU A 907 35.82 -17.31 20.32
C LEU A 907 36.40 -16.06 19.64
N LEU A 908 36.91 -15.11 20.44
CA LEU A 908 37.58 -13.93 19.91
C LEU A 908 38.84 -14.34 19.12
N ASP A 909 39.67 -15.21 19.67
CA ASP A 909 40.91 -15.66 19.03
C ASP A 909 40.63 -16.44 17.73
N ARG A 910 39.56 -17.24 17.68
CA ARG A 910 39.06 -17.85 16.44
C ARG A 910 38.67 -16.80 15.40
N GLY A 911 37.92 -15.77 15.80
CA GLY A 911 37.53 -14.67 14.91
C GLY A 911 38.72 -13.88 14.37
N ILE A 912 39.73 -13.63 15.20
CA ILE A 912 40.99 -12.98 14.82
C ILE A 912 41.75 -13.85 13.80
N ALA A 913 41.83 -15.16 14.02
CA ALA A 913 42.54 -16.09 13.16
C ALA A 913 41.93 -16.20 11.74
N VAL A 914 40.61 -16.00 11.60
CA VAL A 914 39.95 -15.95 10.29
C VAL A 914 40.36 -14.71 9.49
N GLY A 915 40.67 -13.60 10.18
CA GLY A 915 41.18 -12.35 9.60
C GLY A 915 40.09 -11.43 9.06
N ALA A 916 39.92 -10.25 9.67
CA ALA A 916 38.88 -9.30 9.29
C ALA A 916 39.10 -8.70 7.88
N THR A 917 38.22 -9.07 6.96
CA THR A 917 38.26 -8.72 5.53
C THR A 917 37.71 -7.33 5.22
N ASP A 918 36.84 -6.81 6.08
CA ASP A 918 36.14 -5.53 5.91
C ASP A 918 36.06 -4.72 7.22
N ASP A 919 35.68 -3.44 7.09
CA ASP A 919 35.63 -2.48 8.20
C ASP A 919 34.55 -2.86 9.26
N ASP A 920 33.48 -3.57 8.88
CA ASP A 920 32.43 -4.03 9.81
C ASP A 920 32.88 -5.22 10.65
N ALA A 921 33.59 -6.18 10.06
CA ALA A 921 34.23 -7.29 10.77
C ALA A 921 35.27 -6.78 11.76
N ARG A 922 36.09 -5.78 11.37
CA ARG A 922 37.08 -5.13 12.26
C ARG A 922 36.39 -4.47 13.46
N ARG A 923 35.30 -3.76 13.22
CA ARG A 923 34.48 -3.14 14.29
C ARG A 923 33.95 -4.19 15.28
N ALA A 924 33.36 -5.29 14.78
CA ALA A 924 32.81 -6.33 15.63
C ALA A 924 33.88 -7.00 16.52
N VAL A 925 35.06 -7.30 15.94
CA VAL A 925 36.20 -7.86 16.68
C VAL A 925 36.72 -6.88 17.74
N ALA A 926 36.85 -5.60 17.40
CA ALA A 926 37.28 -4.57 18.35
C ALA A 926 36.30 -4.43 19.52
N GLU A 927 34.99 -4.49 19.26
CA GLU A 927 33.96 -4.42 20.29
C GLU A 927 34.02 -5.61 21.27
N ALA A 928 34.18 -6.82 20.74
CA ALA A 928 34.36 -8.03 21.55
C ALA A 928 35.67 -7.98 22.37
N ALA A 929 36.77 -7.52 21.77
CA ALA A 929 38.03 -7.30 22.48
C ALA A 929 37.90 -6.26 23.61
N ALA A 930 37.15 -5.17 23.39
CA ALA A 930 36.89 -4.16 24.39
C ALA A 930 36.05 -4.71 25.56
N ARG A 931 35.02 -5.55 25.32
CA ARG A 931 34.26 -6.23 26.38
C ARG A 931 35.16 -7.09 27.27
N LEU A 932 36.16 -7.75 26.69
CA LEU A 932 37.14 -8.58 27.38
C LEU A 932 38.29 -7.79 28.03
N GLY A 933 38.34 -6.47 27.86
CA GLY A 933 39.40 -5.62 28.40
C GLY A 933 40.71 -5.63 27.60
N ARG A 934 40.74 -6.21 26.39
CA ARG A 934 41.89 -6.19 25.48
C ARG A 934 41.95 -4.87 24.69
N PHE A 935 42.04 -3.75 25.42
CA PHE A 935 41.90 -2.40 24.85
C PHE A 935 42.97 -2.04 23.83
N ASP A 936 44.22 -2.45 24.03
CA ASP A 936 45.31 -2.14 23.10
C ASP A 936 45.08 -2.81 21.73
N TYR A 937 44.55 -4.03 21.74
CA TYR A 937 44.17 -4.74 20.52
C TYR A 937 42.94 -4.12 19.86
N ALA A 938 41.92 -3.75 20.65
CA ALA A 938 40.73 -3.07 20.15
C ALA A 938 41.12 -1.74 19.47
N MET A 939 42.02 -0.96 20.08
CA MET A 939 42.55 0.28 19.53
C MET A 939 43.27 0.06 18.20
N ALA A 940 44.23 -0.87 18.15
CA ALA A 940 44.96 -1.18 16.92
C ALA A 940 44.03 -1.62 15.77
N THR A 941 42.96 -2.35 16.11
CA THR A 941 41.95 -2.82 15.14
C THR A 941 41.08 -1.68 14.62
N ILE A 942 40.68 -0.73 15.49
CA ILE A 942 39.91 0.46 15.10
C ILE A 942 40.77 1.39 14.24
N GLU A 943 42.05 1.57 14.55
CA GLU A 943 42.96 2.40 13.76
C GLU A 943 43.16 1.88 12.35
N ALA A 944 43.03 0.56 12.16
CA ALA A 944 43.06 -0.08 10.85
C ALA A 944 41.76 0.12 10.03
N VAL A 945 40.65 0.60 10.62
CA VAL A 945 39.39 0.86 9.90
C VAL A 945 39.58 2.06 8.98
N THR A 946 39.38 1.88 7.68
CA THR A 946 39.67 2.92 6.67
C THR A 946 38.62 4.01 6.62
N ASP A 947 37.34 3.66 6.70
CA ASP A 947 36.23 4.61 6.71
C ASP A 947 36.19 5.43 8.01
N ARG A 948 36.21 6.77 7.90
CA ARG A 948 36.21 7.68 9.06
C ARG A 948 34.92 7.55 9.87
N SER A 949 33.79 7.31 9.22
CA SER A 949 32.50 7.16 9.88
C SER A 949 32.40 5.83 10.63
N ALA A 950 32.82 4.74 10.02
CA ALA A 950 32.93 3.43 10.65
C ALA A 950 33.89 3.46 11.85
N ARG A 951 35.01 4.18 11.73
CA ARG A 951 35.97 4.37 12.81
C ARG A 951 35.37 5.10 14.01
N ALA A 952 34.63 6.18 13.78
CA ALA A 952 33.93 6.91 14.85
C ALA A 952 32.90 6.02 15.56
N ARG A 953 32.09 5.26 14.80
CA ARG A 953 31.14 4.28 15.36
C ARG A 953 31.84 3.18 16.16
N ALA A 954 33.00 2.71 15.70
CA ALA A 954 33.78 1.69 16.39
C ALA A 954 34.31 2.18 17.74
N PHE A 955 34.83 3.41 17.82
CA PHE A 955 35.22 4.03 19.09
C PHE A 955 34.06 4.13 20.08
N LEU A 956 32.89 4.60 19.62
CA LEU A 956 31.70 4.74 20.48
C LEU A 956 31.16 3.38 20.96
N SER A 957 31.15 2.35 20.09
CA SER A 957 30.75 0.99 20.49
C SER A 957 31.72 0.39 21.52
N CYS A 958 33.03 0.52 21.31
CA CYS A 958 34.04 0.06 22.27
C CYS A 958 33.98 0.84 23.59
N ALA A 959 33.70 2.15 23.56
CA ALA A 959 33.48 2.95 24.76
C ALA A 959 32.27 2.45 25.56
N ARG A 960 31.17 2.11 24.88
CA ARG A 960 29.98 1.51 25.49
C ARG A 960 30.28 0.17 26.14
N SER A 961 30.99 -0.72 25.44
CA SER A 961 31.42 -2.01 25.96
C SER A 961 32.34 -1.86 27.19
N ALA A 962 33.31 -0.95 27.13
CA ALA A 962 34.20 -0.65 28.24
C ALA A 962 33.43 -0.11 29.47
N ALA A 963 32.43 0.74 29.25
CA ALA A 963 31.58 1.28 30.32
C ALA A 963 30.77 0.17 31.01
N ARG A 964 30.16 -0.74 30.22
CA ARG A 964 29.40 -1.88 30.74
C ARG A 964 30.27 -2.85 31.56
N SER A 965 31.51 -3.08 31.13
CA SER A 965 32.49 -3.91 31.87
C SER A 965 33.12 -3.18 33.07
N GLY A 966 32.70 -1.97 33.41
CA GLY A 966 33.18 -1.21 34.57
C GLY A 966 34.50 -0.45 34.37
N HIS A 967 35.07 -0.43 33.17
CA HIS A 967 36.34 0.24 32.85
C HIS A 967 36.14 1.74 32.52
N ARG A 968 35.66 2.52 33.50
CA ARG A 968 35.23 3.92 33.31
C ARG A 968 36.27 4.84 32.68
N THR A 969 37.53 4.77 33.11
CA THR A 969 38.60 5.64 32.57
C THR A 969 38.84 5.38 31.08
N ARG A 970 38.94 4.10 30.70
CA ARG A 970 39.11 3.70 29.29
C ARG A 970 37.87 4.00 28.45
N ALA A 971 36.68 3.83 29.03
CA ALA A 971 35.43 4.21 28.37
C ALA A 971 35.38 5.72 28.05
N SER A 972 35.81 6.58 28.98
CA SER A 972 35.89 8.03 28.74
C SER A 972 36.91 8.38 27.66
N GLU A 973 38.10 7.75 27.67
CA GLU A 973 39.13 7.97 26.64
C GLU A 973 38.62 7.61 25.24
N LEU A 974 37.98 6.44 25.10
CA LEU A 974 37.40 5.97 23.84
C LEU A 974 36.23 6.83 23.38
N LEU A 975 35.39 7.30 24.30
CA LEU A 975 34.30 8.23 24.00
C LEU A 975 34.83 9.53 23.39
N ASP A 976 35.85 10.14 24.01
CA ASP A 976 36.44 11.39 23.53
C ASP A 976 37.12 11.22 22.17
N LEU A 977 37.74 10.06 21.91
CA LEU A 977 38.27 9.71 20.59
C LEU A 977 37.16 9.56 19.54
N GLY A 978 36.05 8.90 19.89
CA GLY A 978 34.89 8.75 19.02
C GLY A 978 34.23 10.08 18.64
N LEU A 979 34.03 10.97 19.61
CA LEU A 979 33.46 12.31 19.37
C LEU A 979 34.37 13.16 18.47
N ARG A 980 35.70 13.10 18.66
CA ARG A 980 36.66 13.78 17.78
C ARG A 980 36.67 13.22 16.36
N ALA A 981 36.59 11.90 16.23
CA ALA A 981 36.53 11.25 14.92
C ALA A 981 35.23 11.61 14.18
N ALA A 982 34.10 11.69 14.88
CA ALA A 982 32.83 12.12 14.30
C ALA A 982 32.84 13.60 13.87
N GLY A 983 33.50 14.47 14.64
CA GLY A 983 33.63 15.89 14.32
C GLY A 983 34.47 16.20 13.07
N THR A 984 35.22 15.23 12.55
CA THR A 984 36.00 15.36 11.31
C THR A 984 35.40 14.58 10.13
N SER A 985 34.19 14.03 10.30
CA SER A 985 33.46 13.33 9.24
C SER A 985 32.82 14.30 8.26
N GLU A 986 32.65 13.85 7.01
CA GLU A 986 31.98 14.60 5.95
C GLU A 986 30.45 14.42 5.99
N PHE A 987 29.96 13.53 6.85
CA PHE A 987 28.54 13.17 6.96
C PHE A 987 27.84 13.98 8.07
N PRO A 988 26.93 14.92 7.72
CA PRO A 988 26.31 15.83 8.70
C PRO A 988 25.53 15.11 9.81
N TRP A 989 24.78 14.05 9.47
CA TRP A 989 24.00 13.26 10.44
C TRP A 989 24.86 12.64 11.56
N LEU A 990 26.14 12.35 11.29
CA LEU A 990 27.04 11.75 12.27
C LEU A 990 27.42 12.76 13.38
N HIS A 991 27.39 14.06 13.09
CA HIS A 991 27.67 15.12 14.07
C HIS A 991 26.61 15.18 15.17
N ALA A 992 25.37 14.80 14.89
CA ALA A 992 24.31 14.67 15.90
C ALA A 992 24.26 13.28 16.52
N GLN A 993 24.49 12.22 15.75
CA GLN A 993 24.45 10.84 16.26
C GLN A 993 25.56 10.57 17.29
N ALA A 994 26.79 11.00 17.03
CA ALA A 994 27.92 10.73 17.92
C ALA A 994 27.74 11.27 19.35
N PRO A 995 27.32 12.53 19.59
CA PRO A 995 27.00 13.00 20.94
C PRO A 995 25.79 12.27 21.54
N ALA A 996 24.77 11.87 20.76
CA ALA A 996 23.67 11.05 21.26
C ALA A 996 24.14 9.67 21.74
N ASP A 997 24.93 8.94 20.94
CA ASP A 997 25.56 7.69 21.33
C ASP A 997 26.51 7.87 22.53
N GLY A 998 27.20 9.02 22.59
CA GLY A 998 28.06 9.40 23.71
C GLY A 998 27.31 9.63 25.01
N ALA A 999 26.09 10.17 24.96
CA ALA A 999 25.23 10.31 26.14
C ALA A 999 24.87 8.95 26.75
N VAL A 1000 24.63 7.94 25.91
CA VAL A 1000 24.40 6.55 26.36
C VAL A 1000 25.64 5.99 27.06
N VAL A 1001 26.84 6.27 26.54
CA VAL A 1001 28.10 5.86 27.18
C VAL A 1001 28.30 6.57 28.51
N ALA A 1002 28.08 7.89 28.57
CA ALA A 1002 28.19 8.68 29.80
C ALA A 1002 27.22 8.19 30.89
N HIS A 1003 25.99 7.85 30.51
CA HIS A 1003 25.02 7.25 31.40
C HIS A 1003 25.49 5.89 31.93
N ALA A 1004 26.00 5.00 31.06
CA ALA A 1004 26.55 3.70 31.47
C ALA A 1004 27.77 3.82 32.40
N MET A 1005 28.54 4.91 32.31
CA MET A 1005 29.63 5.23 33.23
C MET A 1005 29.14 5.77 34.60
N GLY A 1006 27.86 6.14 34.71
CA GLY A 1006 27.28 6.76 35.89
C GLY A 1006 27.47 8.28 35.97
N ASP A 1007 27.61 8.97 34.83
CA ASP A 1007 27.82 10.42 34.72
C ASP A 1007 26.59 11.10 34.05
N PRO A 1008 25.54 11.43 34.84
CA PRO A 1008 24.29 11.97 34.31
C PRO A 1008 24.44 13.39 33.76
N ASP A 1009 25.35 14.19 34.32
CA ASP A 1009 25.59 15.57 33.89
C ASP A 1009 26.22 15.59 32.50
N ARG A 1010 27.23 14.74 32.28
CA ARG A 1010 27.84 14.59 30.95
C ARG A 1010 26.87 13.98 29.94
N ALA A 1011 26.03 13.03 30.36
CA ALA A 1011 24.99 12.47 29.49
C ALA A 1011 23.99 13.55 29.03
N ARG A 1012 23.54 14.41 29.95
CA ARG A 1012 22.60 15.50 29.64
C ARG A 1012 23.23 16.56 28.73
N ALA A 1013 24.47 16.96 28.99
CA ALA A 1013 25.20 17.90 28.15
C ALA A 1013 25.39 17.39 26.71
N LEU A 1014 25.69 16.09 26.56
CA LEU A 1014 25.83 15.47 25.24
C LEU A 1014 24.49 15.35 24.51
N LEU A 1015 23.37 15.10 25.22
CA LEU A 1015 22.03 15.16 24.62
C LEU A 1015 21.65 16.57 24.18
N ASP A 1016 21.95 17.59 24.98
CA ASP A 1016 21.70 19.00 24.63
C ASP A 1016 22.47 19.38 23.36
N GLN A 1017 23.73 18.96 23.27
CA GLN A 1017 24.56 19.15 22.09
C GLN A 1017 23.98 18.43 20.86
N ALA A 1018 23.60 17.16 20.99
CA ALA A 1018 23.04 16.37 19.91
C ALA A 1018 21.72 16.98 19.38
N GLU A 1019 20.84 17.41 20.28
CA GLU A 1019 19.57 18.04 19.95
C GLU A 1019 19.76 19.39 19.23
N LEU A 1020 20.72 20.20 19.68
CA LEU A 1020 21.06 21.47 19.04
C LEU A 1020 21.54 21.26 17.60
N ILE A 1021 22.44 20.29 17.38
CA ILE A 1021 22.97 19.97 16.06
C ILE A 1021 21.85 19.45 15.16
N ALA A 1022 21.04 18.49 15.65
CA ALA A 1022 19.94 17.88 14.90
C ALA A 1022 18.88 18.90 14.43
N ARG A 1023 18.68 19.99 15.18
CA ARG A 1023 17.73 21.07 14.81
C ARG A 1023 18.33 22.12 13.86
N SER A 1024 19.65 22.16 13.69
CA SER A 1024 20.36 23.20 12.93
C SER A 1024 20.67 22.82 11.48
N GLU A 1025 20.72 21.53 11.16
CA GLU A 1025 21.05 21.05 9.81
C GLU A 1025 19.78 20.82 8.97
N ASN A 1026 19.51 21.75 8.05
CA ASN A 1026 18.40 21.62 7.09
C ASN A 1026 18.68 20.47 6.10
N GLY A 1027 18.10 19.29 6.32
CA GLY A 1027 18.06 18.19 5.35
C GLY A 1027 18.26 16.77 5.89
N THR A 1028 18.80 16.61 7.11
CA THR A 1028 19.08 15.30 7.78
C THR A 1028 18.32 15.13 9.10
N GLY A 1029 17.38 16.03 9.39
CA GLY A 1029 16.71 16.20 10.68
C GLY A 1029 16.18 14.89 11.28
N ASP A 1030 15.37 14.11 10.56
CA ASP A 1030 14.66 12.98 11.16
C ASP A 1030 15.59 11.83 11.61
N GLN A 1031 16.69 11.55 10.91
CA GLN A 1031 17.70 10.56 11.34
C GLN A 1031 18.49 11.02 12.57
N ALA A 1032 18.90 12.28 12.58
CA ALA A 1032 19.60 12.89 13.71
C ALA A 1032 18.68 12.96 14.96
N ILE A 1033 17.45 13.41 14.78
CA ILE A 1033 16.40 13.47 15.81
C ILE A 1033 16.08 12.06 16.33
N THR A 1034 16.00 11.05 15.46
CA THR A 1034 15.82 9.65 15.87
C THR A 1034 16.93 9.20 16.82
N SER A 1035 18.19 9.50 16.49
CA SER A 1035 19.33 9.16 17.36
C SER A 1035 19.23 9.83 18.74
N VAL A 1036 18.81 11.10 18.79
CA VAL A 1036 18.57 11.83 20.04
C VAL A 1036 17.46 11.18 20.86
N VAL A 1037 16.35 10.78 20.23
CA VAL A 1037 15.22 10.14 20.91
C VAL A 1037 15.63 8.78 21.49
N LEU A 1038 16.33 7.96 20.72
CA LEU A 1038 16.83 6.66 21.18
C LEU A 1038 17.78 6.81 22.37
N ALA A 1039 18.69 7.79 22.33
CA ALA A 1039 19.60 8.06 23.43
C ALA A 1039 18.86 8.61 24.68
N ALA A 1040 17.90 9.52 24.50
CA ALA A 1040 17.09 10.04 25.60
C ALA A 1040 16.27 8.93 26.28
N ALA A 1041 15.64 8.03 25.51
CA ALA A 1041 14.93 6.87 26.05
C ALA A 1041 15.89 5.92 26.80
N THR A 1042 17.06 5.63 26.23
CA THR A 1042 18.07 4.74 26.85
C THR A 1042 18.64 5.30 28.15
N THR A 1043 18.76 6.62 28.26
CA THR A 1043 19.25 7.31 29.47
C THR A 1043 18.16 7.60 30.51
N GLY A 1044 16.90 7.26 30.20
CA GLY A 1044 15.75 7.44 31.09
C GLY A 1044 15.05 8.80 31.01
N ASP A 1045 15.46 9.72 30.11
CA ASP A 1045 14.81 11.01 29.89
C ASP A 1045 13.64 10.88 28.89
N PHE A 1046 12.60 10.12 29.29
CA PHE A 1046 11.43 9.83 28.43
C PHE A 1046 10.58 11.06 28.13
N ALA A 1047 10.59 12.07 29.01
CA ALA A 1047 9.91 13.34 28.77
C ALA A 1047 10.52 14.07 27.57
N ARG A 1048 11.85 14.16 27.51
CA ARG A 1048 12.58 14.68 26.36
C ARG A 1048 12.38 13.80 25.13
N ALA A 1049 12.54 12.48 25.27
CA ALA A 1049 12.37 11.53 24.17
C ALA A 1049 11.00 11.69 23.49
N THR A 1050 9.92 11.79 24.28
CA THR A 1050 8.54 11.98 23.79
C THR A 1050 8.33 13.34 23.13
N ALA A 1051 8.93 14.40 23.67
CA ALA A 1051 8.80 15.75 23.10
C ALA A 1051 9.50 15.84 21.74
N VAL A 1052 10.70 15.27 21.62
CA VAL A 1052 11.50 15.27 20.40
C VAL A 1052 10.93 14.29 19.35
N ALA A 1053 10.37 13.15 19.77
CA ALA A 1053 9.73 12.20 18.85
C ALA A 1053 8.59 12.81 18.02
N ARG A 1054 7.90 13.84 18.54
CA ARG A 1054 6.77 14.49 17.83
C ARG A 1054 7.18 15.25 16.58
N SER A 1055 8.45 15.60 16.41
CA SER A 1055 8.93 16.28 15.20
C SER A 1055 9.33 15.31 14.08
N ILE A 1056 9.34 14.00 14.35
CA ILE A 1056 9.67 12.99 13.33
C ILE A 1056 8.43 12.75 12.47
N THR A 1057 8.60 12.91 11.16
CA THR A 1057 7.55 12.69 10.17
C THR A 1057 7.87 11.52 9.23
N ASP A 1058 9.14 11.10 9.20
CA ASP A 1058 9.59 9.97 8.39
C ASP A 1058 8.91 8.65 8.83
N PRO A 1059 8.13 8.01 7.94
CA PRO A 1059 7.41 6.76 8.24
C PRO A 1059 8.32 5.55 8.42
N VAL A 1060 9.58 5.61 7.96
CA VAL A 1060 10.57 4.53 8.14
C VAL A 1060 11.22 4.61 9.52
N LEU A 1061 11.41 5.82 10.05
CA LEU A 1061 12.11 6.04 11.31
C LEU A 1061 11.17 6.11 12.52
N LEU A 1062 9.94 6.58 12.32
CA LEU A 1062 8.92 6.68 13.36
C LEU A 1062 8.67 5.35 14.10
N PRO A 1063 8.56 4.18 13.44
CA PRO A 1063 8.35 2.89 14.11
C PRO A 1063 9.42 2.59 15.16
N ARG A 1064 10.69 2.79 14.79
CA ARG A 1064 11.84 2.54 15.67
C ARG A 1064 11.81 3.42 16.92
N VAL A 1065 11.37 4.66 16.78
CA VAL A 1065 11.23 5.62 17.88
C VAL A 1065 10.05 5.27 18.80
N LEU A 1066 8.91 4.85 18.23
CA LEU A 1066 7.76 4.44 19.03
C LEU A 1066 8.08 3.20 19.87
N VAL A 1067 8.83 2.24 19.30
CA VAL A 1067 9.31 1.05 20.03
C VAL A 1067 10.22 1.45 21.20
N SER A 1068 11.15 2.39 21.03
CA SER A 1068 12.04 2.78 22.16
C SER A 1068 11.30 3.47 23.31
N LEU A 1069 10.19 4.17 23.03
CA LEU A 1069 9.35 4.80 24.04
C LEU A 1069 8.53 3.78 24.86
N THR A 1070 8.45 2.52 24.43
CA THR A 1070 7.78 1.46 25.20
C THR A 1070 8.55 1.03 26.45
N ALA A 1071 9.78 1.51 26.64
CA ALA A 1071 10.55 1.27 27.86
C ALA A 1071 10.24 2.27 28.99
N ASP A 1072 9.28 3.19 28.80
CA ASP A 1072 8.91 4.20 29.79
C ASP A 1072 8.47 3.55 31.12
N PRO A 1073 8.99 3.97 32.28
CA PRO A 1073 8.58 3.44 33.59
C PRO A 1073 7.13 3.79 33.96
N ASP A 1074 6.54 4.84 33.38
CA ASP A 1074 5.12 5.15 33.56
C ASP A 1074 4.26 4.18 32.73
N LEU A 1075 3.58 3.27 33.42
CA LEU A 1075 2.75 2.22 32.80
C LEU A 1075 1.69 2.79 31.84
N ARG A 1076 1.14 3.98 32.12
CA ARG A 1076 0.12 4.60 31.26
C ARG A 1076 0.73 5.13 29.97
N LEU A 1077 1.90 5.75 30.04
CA LEU A 1077 2.63 6.23 28.86
C LEU A 1077 3.18 5.06 28.05
N ARG A 1078 3.71 4.04 28.73
CA ARG A 1078 4.17 2.79 28.13
C ARG A 1078 3.07 2.07 27.35
N ARG A 1079 1.89 1.87 27.94
CA ARG A 1079 0.73 1.29 27.24
C ARG A 1079 0.34 2.09 25.99
N LYS A 1080 0.30 3.42 26.09
CA LYS A 1080 0.02 4.30 24.93
C LYS A 1080 1.10 4.21 23.85
N ALA A 1081 2.38 4.10 24.24
CA ALA A 1081 3.48 3.91 23.31
C ALA A 1081 3.36 2.56 22.59
N ILE A 1082 2.99 1.47 23.30
CA ILE A 1082 2.78 0.15 22.71
C ILE A 1082 1.64 0.18 21.69
N VAL A 1083 0.49 0.81 22.00
CA VAL A 1083 -0.63 0.93 21.04
C VAL A 1083 -0.20 1.65 19.76
N ARG A 1084 0.56 2.74 19.89
CA ARG A 1084 1.09 3.49 18.73
C ARG A 1084 2.16 2.71 17.98
N ALA A 1085 3.04 2.01 18.70
CA ALA A 1085 4.08 1.19 18.10
C ALA A 1085 3.46 0.06 17.28
N LEU A 1086 2.47 -0.66 17.83
CA LEU A 1086 1.69 -1.67 17.11
C LEU A 1086 0.99 -1.13 15.85
N GLU A 1087 0.67 0.17 15.79
CA GLU A 1087 0.01 0.78 14.63
C GLU A 1087 0.98 1.08 13.47
N LYS A 1088 2.25 1.33 13.79
CA LYS A 1088 3.23 1.87 12.83
C LYS A 1088 4.42 0.94 12.62
N ALA A 1089 4.72 0.06 13.56
CA ALA A 1089 5.82 -0.88 13.53
C ALA A 1089 5.32 -2.31 13.32
N PRO A 1090 6.13 -3.18 12.69
CA PRO A 1090 5.86 -4.61 12.67
C PRO A 1090 5.68 -5.15 14.08
N TRP A 1091 4.68 -6.02 14.29
CA TRP A 1091 4.40 -6.61 15.60
C TRP A 1091 5.63 -7.34 16.17
N SER A 1092 6.50 -7.88 15.30
CA SER A 1092 7.75 -8.55 15.64
C SER A 1092 8.77 -7.63 16.35
N GLN A 1093 8.67 -6.31 16.17
CA GLN A 1093 9.49 -5.34 16.90
C GLN A 1093 8.88 -4.94 18.25
N VAL A 1094 7.58 -5.16 18.45
CA VAL A 1094 6.83 -4.74 19.65
C VAL A 1094 6.62 -5.89 20.64
N ILE A 1095 6.74 -7.15 20.19
CA ILE A 1095 6.49 -8.34 21.01
C ILE A 1095 7.36 -8.40 22.27
N GLY A 1096 8.63 -7.99 22.21
CA GLY A 1096 9.52 -7.96 23.38
C GLY A 1096 8.98 -7.04 24.49
N PRO A 1097 8.84 -5.73 24.24
CA PRO A 1097 8.28 -4.80 25.22
C PRO A 1097 6.87 -5.14 25.71
N LEU A 1098 6.06 -5.78 24.86
CA LEU A 1098 4.73 -6.27 25.23
C LEU A 1098 4.81 -7.49 26.16
N ALA A 1099 5.69 -8.46 25.88
CA ALA A 1099 5.87 -9.66 26.69
C ALA A 1099 6.36 -9.34 28.12
N GLU A 1100 7.15 -8.28 28.28
CA GLU A 1100 7.55 -7.78 29.60
C GLU A 1100 6.36 -7.33 30.47
N LEU A 1101 5.28 -6.83 29.86
CA LEU A 1101 4.05 -6.46 30.57
C LEU A 1101 3.04 -7.61 30.65
N HIS A 1102 2.97 -8.39 29.58
CA HIS A 1102 2.00 -9.45 29.36
C HIS A 1102 2.72 -10.69 28.80
N PRO A 1103 3.33 -11.53 29.66
CA PRO A 1103 4.04 -12.73 29.22
C PRO A 1103 3.16 -13.67 28.37
N GLU A 1104 1.83 -13.63 28.53
CA GLU A 1104 0.90 -14.40 27.73
C GLU A 1104 0.97 -14.07 26.23
N ALA A 1105 1.52 -12.91 25.86
CA ALA A 1105 1.72 -12.50 24.46
C ALA A 1105 2.49 -13.54 23.64
N ILE A 1106 3.51 -14.20 24.24
CA ILE A 1106 4.27 -15.26 23.58
C ILE A 1106 3.37 -16.44 23.18
N SER A 1107 2.50 -16.86 24.10
CA SER A 1107 1.56 -17.95 23.85
C SER A 1107 0.50 -17.59 22.81
N VAL A 1108 0.08 -16.32 22.77
CA VAL A 1108 -0.86 -15.79 21.78
C VAL A 1108 -0.22 -15.84 20.41
N VAL A 1109 0.96 -15.23 20.22
CA VAL A 1109 1.64 -15.22 18.92
C VAL A 1109 1.87 -16.64 18.42
N LYS A 1110 2.37 -17.54 19.28
CA LYS A 1110 2.59 -18.94 18.91
C LYS A 1110 1.32 -19.59 18.36
N ARG A 1111 0.18 -19.40 19.03
CA ARG A 1111 -1.11 -19.97 18.60
C ARG A 1111 -1.57 -19.39 17.26
N GLU A 1112 -1.44 -18.07 17.09
CA GLU A 1112 -1.83 -17.41 15.84
C GLU A 1112 -0.95 -17.90 14.67
N LEU A 1113 0.38 -17.95 14.84
CA LEU A 1113 1.30 -18.48 13.83
C LEU A 1113 1.02 -19.94 13.48
N ASP A 1114 0.71 -20.78 14.47
CA ASP A 1114 0.34 -22.18 14.24
C ASP A 1114 -0.99 -22.29 13.46
N SER A 1115 -1.96 -21.42 13.75
CA SER A 1115 -3.26 -21.41 13.06
C SER A 1115 -3.17 -20.97 11.61
N LEU A 1116 -2.31 -19.98 11.31
CA LEU A 1116 -2.11 -19.48 9.95
C LEU A 1116 -1.38 -20.53 9.09
N THR A 1117 -0.42 -21.24 9.68
CA THR A 1117 0.42 -22.22 8.94
C THR A 1117 -0.28 -23.54 8.66
N LEU A 1118 -1.22 -23.98 9.51
CA LEU A 1118 -2.03 -25.20 9.28
C LEU A 1118 -3.06 -25.06 8.16
N ILE A 1119 -3.36 -23.83 7.73
CA ILE A 1119 -4.26 -23.55 6.61
C ILE A 1119 -3.50 -23.74 5.29
N ASP A 1120 -2.29 -23.19 5.20
CA ASP A 1120 -1.44 -23.31 4.00
C ASP A 1120 -1.06 -24.77 3.68
N GLU A 1121 -0.95 -25.66 4.67
CA GLU A 1121 -0.63 -27.09 4.44
C GLU A 1121 -1.84 -27.99 4.07
N ARG A 1122 -3.08 -27.52 4.25
CA ARG A 1122 -4.30 -28.37 4.11
C ARG A 1122 -5.30 -27.93 3.04
N THR A 1123 -5.13 -26.75 2.43
CA THR A 1123 -5.95 -26.25 1.31
C THR A 1123 -5.16 -26.14 0.03
#